data_AF-A0AA95JM49-F1
#
_entry.id   AF-A0AA95JM49-F1
#
_cell.length_a   1.000
_cell.length_b   1.000
_cell.length_c   1.000
_cell.angle_alpha   90.00
_cell.angle_beta   90.00
_cell.angle_gamma   90.00
#
_symmetry.space_group_name_H-M   'P 1'
#
loop_
_entity.id
_entity.type
_entity.pdbx_description
1 polymer ?
#
loop_
_entity_poly.entity_id
_entity_poly.type
_entity_poly.pdbx_seq_one_letter_code
_entity_poly.pdbx_strand_id
1 'polypeptide(L)'
;MTTFFENHIFAVQISLFLCILIIFWLIENFYQQQNSRKKILHTLLNAHFLILVIPVQISLSVIAMYTATQTEVNTWGLLKFLPIKENSFLFYLIAMVVLDFSNFFYHYLMHKIPFCWRFHQIHHSDMEVDISTTFREHPGETFLRVGFFIVTIFIFGISPWIIIIFQLFESSSNIISHSSMKLPDRIDRIVSLVFVTPNTHSIHHHYRLPHTDTNYGDILSIWDHLFRTASRMCQKDIVYGINTHMNPVYNANFKMLIKRPFRRKNKKSNVPENIINNTLIFILLFCGHTFHAQEKKGSSVKDTTVIETVRLSGKLQKRLKKEENPAYKLLLKVWENKENNIKINNPFYEYDEFSSTEIGLNGMTRNFTKDVFHEKIDSVMAENVLTGTGDSFDIPVELLQTFRHYYVSPQFNLKKSKLLGKKDIGVPQNLKLFERLEAAFKNINPYEENIVLLNKNFVSPLSKEGFSTYDYVLKDSIRTDNETIYSLDYFPKESRELGFRGHFKISSINYALISIQMKTPLKMNLNFVKDLEFSKTYTLNAQNKYVPESNNYNGIFTVFSKKDEKGLYVIKKDFFSNYTFDEPRKLSFYNDVSDDQVGLSTKDVIAENADAETKRIEKLVEFTSNTKKITGITNALYTFSEGYFNAFKGIQLGNIYSTVASNEIQGFNFRLGFRTYQSLNDRFRILGFATYGFKNNSVSFGLESRYLLAKKQRLIVDAAYIDDYQQAGLTNFVGDHILPDAQNESKAIFNRGRNYYLSKVDKVSAKISMEPYKNIEFGVVGNYSTIESAAPDLFSLAFINPETHTLETKTNDFNTTFFINYTPKREVFGTGVDRNYGIRLHPSLLVNFITGFSDFGESQFKYQKINILYNHPVFVGKFGVLDPTIIAGKTFNPVPLSLASGVSANQTYFYAPNTFALLNYYQFVADQFVQFNLDHHFNGFIINHIPILNRTKFRSVLLFRSYMGTISQGTIDLNRSNIKYNVPRKPYIEYGFGIENIGFGNLRPLRVDFIWNNISSNNNPTVSPKFGIRFGFNTTF
;
A
#
# COMPACT_ATOMS: atom_id res chain seq x y z
N MET A 1 -21.06 14.02 6.25
CA MET A 1 -20.42 14.38 4.96
C MET A 1 -20.73 15.83 4.58
N THR A 2 -22.01 16.20 4.43
CA THR A 2 -22.43 17.52 3.93
C THR A 2 -21.80 18.70 4.69
N THR A 3 -21.88 18.73 6.02
CA THR A 3 -21.32 19.84 6.84
C THR A 3 -19.79 19.97 6.81
N PHE A 4 -19.04 18.87 6.60
CA PHE A 4 -17.58 18.94 6.46
C PHE A 4 -17.18 19.47 5.09
N PHE A 5 -17.82 18.95 4.04
CA PHE A 5 -17.60 19.46 2.69
C PHE A 5 -18.03 20.93 2.62
N GLU A 6 -19.16 21.33 3.21
CA GLU A 6 -19.58 22.73 3.30
C GLU A 6 -18.54 23.64 3.95
N ASN A 7 -17.92 23.21 5.06
CA ASN A 7 -16.96 24.04 5.80
C ASN A 7 -15.52 23.99 5.27
N HIS A 8 -15.17 22.98 4.47
CA HIS A 8 -13.80 22.73 3.99
C HIS A 8 -13.70 22.49 2.48
N ILE A 9 -14.71 22.90 1.71
CA ILE A 9 -14.84 22.54 0.29
C ILE A 9 -13.60 22.91 -0.53
N PHE A 10 -13.05 24.11 -0.30
CA PHE A 10 -11.88 24.61 -0.99
C PHE A 10 -10.63 23.80 -0.66
N ALA A 11 -10.42 23.44 0.61
CA ALA A 11 -9.27 22.63 1.03
C ALA A 11 -9.33 21.23 0.42
N VAL A 12 -10.52 20.63 0.36
CA VAL A 12 -10.74 19.32 -0.26
C VAL A 12 -10.53 19.38 -1.77
N GLN A 13 -11.07 20.40 -2.44
CA GLN A 13 -10.89 20.59 -3.89
C GLN A 13 -9.40 20.78 -4.24
N ILE A 14 -8.68 21.62 -3.49
CA ILE A 14 -7.23 21.84 -3.67
C ILE A 14 -6.46 20.55 -3.41
N SER A 15 -6.78 19.83 -2.34
CA SER A 15 -6.11 18.57 -2.01
C SER A 15 -6.36 17.49 -3.07
N LEU A 16 -7.59 17.34 -3.55
CA LEU A 16 -7.91 16.42 -4.64
C LEU A 16 -7.16 16.79 -5.92
N PHE A 17 -7.14 18.06 -6.29
CA PHE A 17 -6.42 18.56 -7.46
C PHE A 17 -4.91 18.28 -7.35
N LEU A 18 -4.29 18.62 -6.21
CA LEU A 18 -2.87 18.36 -5.95
C LEU A 18 -2.57 16.87 -5.94
N CYS A 19 -3.44 16.04 -5.35
CA CYS A 19 -3.28 14.59 -5.38
C CYS A 19 -3.33 14.04 -6.81
N ILE A 20 -4.33 14.43 -7.61
CA ILE A 20 -4.45 14.01 -9.01
C ILE A 20 -3.21 14.45 -9.79
N LEU A 21 -2.81 15.71 -9.65
CA LEU A 21 -1.62 16.25 -10.28
C LEU A 21 -0.35 15.44 -9.92
N ILE A 22 -0.09 15.24 -8.63
CA ILE A 22 1.10 14.50 -8.16
C ILE A 22 1.07 13.07 -8.67
N ILE A 23 -0.09 12.40 -8.63
CA ILE A 23 -0.26 11.04 -9.14
C ILE A 23 0.08 10.99 -10.63
N PHE A 24 -0.53 11.84 -11.46
CA PHE A 24 -0.25 11.85 -12.90
C PHE A 24 1.19 12.28 -13.20
N TRP A 25 1.77 13.21 -12.42
CA TRP A 25 3.17 13.63 -12.58
C TRP A 25 4.13 12.46 -12.37
N LEU A 26 3.92 11.71 -11.28
CA LEU A 26 4.69 10.51 -10.98
C LEU A 26 4.49 9.47 -12.09
N ILE A 27 3.24 9.17 -12.47
CA ILE A 27 2.94 8.17 -13.50
C ILE A 27 3.65 8.52 -14.82
N GLU A 28 3.56 9.76 -15.30
CA GLU A 28 4.23 10.16 -16.54
C GLU A 28 5.76 10.04 -16.46
N ASN A 29 6.35 10.44 -15.33
CA ASN A 29 7.79 10.36 -15.12
C ASN A 29 8.28 8.91 -15.18
N PHE A 30 7.48 7.98 -14.63
CA PHE A 30 7.78 6.55 -14.69
C PHE A 30 7.47 5.92 -16.06
N TYR A 31 6.37 6.31 -16.71
CA TYR A 31 5.91 5.71 -17.97
C TYR A 31 6.81 6.08 -19.16
N GLN A 32 7.27 7.32 -19.24
CA GLN A 32 8.00 7.81 -20.42
C GLN A 32 9.53 7.70 -20.33
N GLN A 33 10.09 7.27 -19.19
CA GLN A 33 11.54 7.21 -18.96
C GLN A 33 12.28 8.52 -19.34
N GLN A 34 11.61 9.67 -19.18
CA GLN A 34 12.20 10.97 -19.50
C GLN A 34 13.33 11.31 -18.52
N ASN A 35 14.21 12.23 -18.93
CA ASN A 35 15.20 12.78 -18.02
C ASN A 35 14.51 13.61 -16.93
N SER A 36 14.44 13.07 -15.71
CA SER A 36 13.76 13.69 -14.56
C SER A 36 14.19 15.13 -14.32
N ARG A 37 15.47 15.48 -14.57
CA ARG A 37 15.95 16.85 -14.41
C ARG A 37 15.33 17.81 -15.42
N LYS A 38 15.22 17.40 -16.69
CA LYS A 38 14.58 18.22 -17.73
C LYS A 38 13.09 18.42 -17.42
N LYS A 39 12.40 17.35 -17.03
CA LYS A 39 10.98 17.41 -16.65
C LYS A 39 10.74 18.33 -15.44
N ILE A 40 11.59 18.24 -14.41
CA ILE A 40 11.50 19.13 -13.24
C ILE A 40 11.70 20.59 -13.67
N LEU A 41 12.70 20.89 -14.50
CA LEU A 41 12.94 22.25 -15.00
C LEU A 41 11.76 22.76 -15.84
N HIS A 42 11.18 21.90 -16.68
CA HIS A 42 9.99 22.21 -17.46
C HIS A 42 8.77 22.50 -16.57
N THR A 43 8.51 21.62 -15.60
CA THR A 43 7.43 21.77 -14.62
C THR A 43 7.61 23.07 -13.81
N LEU A 44 8.83 23.36 -13.36
CA LEU A 44 9.13 24.60 -12.62
C LEU A 44 8.88 25.82 -13.49
N LEU A 45 9.33 25.83 -14.75
CA LEU A 45 9.06 26.93 -15.67
C LEU A 45 7.56 27.21 -15.82
N ASN A 46 6.77 26.16 -16.07
CA ASN A 46 5.31 26.30 -16.22
C ASN A 46 4.64 26.71 -14.89
N ALA A 47 5.13 26.21 -13.74
CA ALA A 47 4.61 26.59 -12.43
C ALA A 47 4.83 28.08 -12.07
N HIS A 48 5.81 28.79 -12.67
CA HIS A 48 6.00 30.22 -12.42
C HIS A 48 4.78 31.07 -12.83
N PHE A 49 3.99 30.62 -13.82
CA PHE A 49 2.77 31.32 -14.22
C PHE A 49 1.72 31.35 -13.11
N LEU A 50 1.68 30.33 -12.24
CA LEU A 50 0.76 30.26 -11.11
C LEU A 50 0.90 31.43 -10.14
N ILE A 51 2.11 31.99 -10.01
CA ILE A 51 2.37 33.16 -9.14
C ILE A 51 1.51 34.36 -9.55
N LEU A 52 1.27 34.54 -10.86
CA LEU A 52 0.46 35.64 -11.39
C LEU A 52 -1.00 35.23 -11.64
N VAL A 53 -1.23 33.97 -11.98
CA VAL A 53 -2.57 33.44 -12.29
C VAL A 53 -3.42 33.25 -11.03
N ILE A 54 -2.86 32.68 -9.95
CA ILE A 54 -3.62 32.35 -8.73
C ILE A 54 -4.32 33.58 -8.11
N PRO A 55 -3.67 34.75 -7.94
CA PRO A 55 -4.35 35.92 -7.39
C PRO A 55 -5.55 36.38 -8.23
N VAL A 56 -5.41 36.34 -9.57
CA VAL A 56 -6.49 36.70 -10.50
C VAL A 56 -7.62 35.67 -10.43
N GLN A 57 -7.27 34.39 -10.47
CA GLN A 57 -8.22 33.27 -10.35
C GLN A 57 -9.03 33.35 -9.06
N ILE A 58 -8.39 33.53 -7.90
CA ILE A 58 -9.07 33.63 -6.60
C ILE A 58 -10.02 34.83 -6.59
N SER A 59 -9.54 36.00 -7.01
CA SER A 59 -10.34 37.24 -7.01
C SER A 59 -11.60 37.10 -7.87
N LEU A 60 -11.47 36.56 -9.09
CA LEU A 60 -12.61 36.36 -9.98
C LEU A 60 -13.50 35.18 -9.55
N SER A 61 -12.95 34.15 -8.90
CA SER A 61 -13.75 33.03 -8.37
C SER A 61 -14.65 33.47 -7.23
N VAL A 62 -14.22 34.43 -6.40
CA VAL A 62 -15.09 35.06 -5.39
C VAL A 62 -16.26 35.79 -6.05
N ILE A 63 -16.00 36.51 -7.16
CA ILE A 63 -17.06 37.18 -7.93
C ILE A 63 -18.00 36.16 -8.59
N ALA A 64 -17.47 35.06 -9.13
CA ALA A 64 -18.27 33.97 -9.69
C ALA A 64 -19.19 33.35 -8.64
N MET A 65 -18.66 33.08 -7.44
CA MET A 65 -19.43 32.51 -6.33
C MET A 65 -20.50 33.48 -5.82
N TYR A 66 -20.16 34.76 -5.71
CA TYR A 66 -21.12 35.81 -5.38
C TYR A 66 -22.23 35.89 -6.43
N THR A 67 -21.87 35.92 -7.72
CA THR A 67 -22.83 35.96 -8.83
C THR A 67 -23.75 34.75 -8.81
N ALA A 68 -23.21 33.55 -8.66
CA ALA A 68 -23.98 32.31 -8.53
C ALA A 68 -24.97 32.38 -7.37
N THR A 69 -24.53 32.85 -6.20
CA THR A 69 -25.38 33.05 -5.01
C THR A 69 -26.49 34.07 -5.29
N GLN A 70 -26.20 35.18 -5.97
CA GLN A 70 -27.23 36.15 -6.36
C GLN A 70 -28.24 35.57 -7.35
N THR A 71 -27.81 34.74 -8.31
CA THR A 71 -28.74 34.03 -9.20
C THR A 71 -29.58 32.99 -8.46
N GLU A 72 -29.05 32.42 -7.36
CA GLU A 72 -29.78 31.53 -6.44
C GLU A 72 -30.86 32.26 -5.67
N VAL A 73 -30.48 33.28 -4.90
CA VAL A 73 -31.39 34.04 -4.05
C VAL A 73 -32.51 34.70 -4.85
N ASN A 74 -32.20 35.27 -6.02
CA ASN A 74 -33.19 35.97 -6.85
C ASN A 74 -33.92 35.05 -7.84
N THR A 75 -33.67 33.73 -7.80
CA THR A 75 -34.24 32.75 -8.77
C THR A 75 -34.04 33.15 -10.24
N TRP A 76 -32.92 33.80 -10.54
CA TRP A 76 -32.60 34.35 -11.86
C TRP A 76 -31.83 33.36 -12.73
N GLY A 77 -32.11 33.36 -14.04
CA GLY A 77 -31.35 32.67 -15.07
C GLY A 77 -32.16 31.68 -15.91
N LEU A 78 -31.73 31.46 -17.17
CA LEU A 78 -32.49 30.70 -18.16
C LEU A 78 -32.89 29.29 -17.68
N LEU A 79 -32.01 28.56 -16.98
CA LEU A 79 -32.32 27.20 -16.52
C LEU A 79 -33.40 27.19 -15.42
N LYS A 80 -33.55 28.29 -14.68
CA LYS A 80 -34.54 28.43 -13.60
C LYS A 80 -35.92 28.84 -14.10
N PHE A 81 -36.01 29.32 -15.34
CA PHE A 81 -37.28 29.59 -16.02
C PHE A 81 -37.83 28.37 -16.76
N LEU A 82 -37.00 27.35 -17.00
CA LEU A 82 -37.41 26.10 -17.64
C LEU A 82 -38.07 25.14 -16.63
N PRO A 83 -39.01 24.29 -17.06
CA PRO A 83 -39.68 23.29 -16.20
C PRO A 83 -38.70 22.24 -15.64
N ILE A 84 -37.47 22.17 -16.16
CA ILE A 84 -36.41 21.28 -15.66
C ILE A 84 -36.00 21.58 -14.21
N LYS A 85 -36.30 22.78 -13.68
CA LYS A 85 -35.97 23.18 -12.30
C LYS A 85 -36.59 22.27 -11.24
N GLU A 86 -37.71 21.61 -11.57
CA GLU A 86 -38.43 20.70 -10.67
C GLU A 86 -37.73 19.33 -10.56
N ASN A 87 -36.84 19.00 -11.49
CA ASN A 87 -36.03 17.79 -11.47
C ASN A 87 -34.55 18.13 -11.26
N SER A 88 -34.08 18.02 -10.01
CA SER A 88 -32.72 18.41 -9.63
C SER A 88 -31.63 17.67 -10.42
N PHE A 89 -31.84 16.40 -10.78
CA PHE A 89 -30.86 15.65 -11.58
C PHE A 89 -30.73 16.21 -13.00
N LEU A 90 -31.86 16.45 -13.67
CA LEU A 90 -31.87 17.00 -15.02
C LEU A 90 -31.34 18.43 -15.05
N PHE A 91 -31.69 19.24 -14.04
CA PHE A 91 -31.16 20.59 -13.87
C PHE A 91 -29.62 20.57 -13.74
N TYR A 92 -29.06 19.72 -12.87
CA TYR A 92 -27.61 19.60 -12.71
C TYR A 92 -26.91 19.09 -13.96
N LEU A 93 -27.47 18.07 -14.62
CA LEU A 93 -26.89 17.54 -15.84
C LEU A 93 -26.84 18.59 -16.95
N ILE A 94 -27.93 19.32 -17.20
CA ILE A 94 -27.97 20.36 -18.23
C ILE A 94 -27.04 21.52 -17.87
N ALA A 95 -27.00 21.93 -16.60
CA ALA A 95 -26.09 22.97 -16.15
C ALA A 95 -24.61 22.60 -16.40
N MET A 96 -24.22 21.36 -16.10
CA MET A 96 -22.87 20.87 -16.40
C MET A 96 -22.55 20.88 -17.90
N VAL A 97 -23.51 20.48 -18.74
CA VAL A 97 -23.37 20.50 -20.22
C VAL A 97 -23.24 21.94 -20.74
N VAL A 98 -24.00 22.88 -20.18
CA VAL A 98 -23.93 24.31 -20.55
C VAL A 98 -22.57 24.91 -20.16
N LEU A 99 -22.05 24.59 -18.97
CA LEU A 99 -20.72 25.04 -18.55
C LEU A 99 -19.61 24.48 -19.45
N ASP A 100 -19.67 23.18 -19.80
CA ASP A 100 -18.70 22.57 -20.72
C ASP A 100 -18.77 23.19 -22.13
N PHE A 101 -19.99 23.42 -22.65
CA PHE A 101 -20.17 24.13 -23.92
C PHE A 101 -19.61 25.56 -23.87
N SER A 102 -19.82 26.26 -22.76
CA SER A 102 -19.27 27.59 -22.52
C SER A 102 -17.74 27.58 -22.60
N ASN A 103 -17.07 26.56 -22.03
CA ASN A 103 -15.62 26.42 -22.13
C ASN A 103 -15.15 26.12 -23.55
N PHE A 104 -15.83 25.21 -24.27
CA PHE A 104 -15.56 24.98 -25.70
C PHE A 104 -15.66 26.28 -26.51
N PHE A 105 -16.73 27.05 -26.30
CA PHE A 105 -16.97 28.27 -27.07
C PHE A 105 -15.96 29.37 -26.71
N TYR A 106 -15.64 29.53 -25.43
CA TYR A 106 -14.55 30.40 -24.99
C TYR A 106 -13.23 30.01 -25.69
N HIS A 107 -12.88 28.73 -25.68
CA HIS A 107 -11.65 28.24 -26.27
C HIS A 107 -11.59 28.48 -27.78
N TYR A 108 -12.71 28.26 -28.47
CA TYR A 108 -12.87 28.62 -29.88
C TYR A 108 -12.62 30.13 -30.11
N LEU A 109 -13.19 31.01 -29.28
CA LEU A 109 -12.96 32.46 -29.38
C LEU A 109 -11.49 32.84 -29.11
N MET A 110 -10.82 32.12 -28.20
CA MET A 110 -9.40 32.35 -27.92
C MET A 110 -8.51 32.11 -29.14
N HIS A 111 -8.90 31.21 -30.04
CA HIS A 111 -8.22 31.01 -31.33
C HIS A 111 -8.65 31.97 -32.42
N LYS A 112 -9.96 32.26 -32.52
CA LYS A 112 -10.48 33.03 -33.66
C LYS A 112 -10.33 34.54 -33.51
N ILE A 113 -10.32 35.07 -32.29
CA ILE A 113 -10.15 36.51 -32.06
C ILE A 113 -8.65 36.81 -31.94
N PRO A 114 -8.07 37.63 -32.84
CA PRO A 114 -6.63 37.90 -32.83
C PRO A 114 -6.11 38.50 -31.52
N PHE A 115 -6.94 39.27 -30.80
CA PHE A 115 -6.58 39.80 -29.49
C PHE A 115 -6.48 38.69 -28.43
N CYS A 116 -7.46 37.80 -28.36
CA CYS A 116 -7.48 36.68 -27.42
C CYS A 116 -6.34 35.69 -27.69
N TRP A 117 -6.07 35.39 -28.97
CA TRP A 117 -4.97 34.53 -29.38
C TRP A 117 -3.61 35.03 -28.88
N ARG A 118 -3.44 36.36 -28.71
CA ARG A 118 -2.17 36.90 -28.19
C ARG A 118 -1.81 36.36 -26.81
N PHE A 119 -2.82 36.03 -26.00
CA PHE A 119 -2.67 35.45 -24.68
C PHE A 119 -2.59 33.93 -24.77
N HIS A 120 -3.52 33.30 -25.49
CA HIS A 120 -3.59 31.83 -25.60
C HIS A 120 -2.40 31.19 -26.32
N GLN A 121 -1.76 31.91 -27.25
CA GLN A 121 -0.52 31.44 -27.89
C GLN A 121 0.63 31.18 -26.89
N ILE A 122 0.56 31.66 -25.65
CA ILE A 122 1.57 31.34 -24.62
C ILE A 122 1.43 29.88 -24.20
N HIS A 123 0.20 29.40 -24.03
CA HIS A 123 -0.11 28.01 -23.75
C HIS A 123 0.41 27.10 -24.88
N HIS A 124 0.06 27.41 -26.13
CA HIS A 124 0.55 26.70 -27.33
C HIS A 124 2.05 26.87 -27.62
N SER A 125 2.73 27.83 -26.99
CA SER A 125 4.18 27.99 -27.19
C SER A 125 5.00 26.91 -26.48
N ASP A 126 4.35 26.05 -25.69
CA ASP A 126 5.00 24.90 -25.10
C ASP A 126 5.50 23.94 -26.19
N MET A 127 6.76 23.54 -26.09
CA MET A 127 7.40 22.65 -27.04
C MET A 127 7.46 21.20 -26.53
N GLU A 128 7.08 20.96 -25.27
CA GLU A 128 7.09 19.65 -24.63
C GLU A 128 5.79 19.44 -23.84
N VAL A 129 4.66 19.26 -24.54
CA VAL A 129 3.34 19.14 -23.88
C VAL A 129 3.31 17.95 -22.91
N ASP A 130 3.16 18.27 -21.63
CA ASP A 130 2.96 17.35 -20.52
C ASP A 130 1.94 17.95 -19.53
N ILE A 131 1.62 17.24 -18.44
CA ILE A 131 0.61 17.74 -17.49
C ILE A 131 0.93 19.13 -16.92
N SER A 132 2.20 19.55 -16.89
CA SER A 132 2.60 20.87 -16.38
C SER A 132 2.25 21.99 -17.34
N THR A 133 2.02 21.70 -18.63
CA THR A 133 1.52 22.64 -19.64
C THR A 133 0.18 23.23 -19.23
N THR A 134 -0.62 22.51 -18.43
CA THR A 134 -1.87 23.01 -17.80
C THR A 134 -1.64 24.31 -17.00
N PHE A 135 -0.44 24.52 -16.44
CA PHE A 135 -0.11 25.73 -15.68
C PHE A 135 0.39 26.89 -16.54
N ARG A 136 0.72 26.62 -17.81
CA ARG A 136 1.35 27.58 -18.71
C ARG A 136 0.32 28.53 -19.30
N GLU A 137 -0.30 29.32 -18.43
CA GLU A 137 -1.40 30.23 -18.78
C GLU A 137 -1.05 31.67 -18.42
N HIS A 138 -1.39 32.61 -19.31
CA HIS A 138 -1.19 34.03 -19.01
C HIS A 138 -2.31 34.55 -18.08
N PRO A 139 -2.05 35.41 -17.08
CA PRO A 139 -3.10 35.94 -16.19
C PRO A 139 -4.21 36.70 -16.92
N GLY A 140 -3.88 37.30 -18.06
CA GLY A 140 -4.88 37.91 -18.96
C GLY A 140 -5.81 36.89 -19.64
N GLU A 141 -5.34 35.68 -19.92
CA GLU A 141 -6.20 34.57 -20.37
C GLU A 141 -7.12 34.13 -19.25
N THR A 142 -6.59 33.98 -18.03
CA THR A 142 -7.40 33.64 -16.84
C THR A 142 -8.51 34.65 -16.60
N PHE A 143 -8.21 35.94 -16.77
CA PHE A 143 -9.20 37.00 -16.67
C PHE A 143 -10.33 36.83 -17.71
N LEU A 144 -9.99 36.54 -18.96
CA LEU A 144 -10.96 36.31 -20.03
C LEU A 144 -11.79 35.04 -19.79
N ARG A 145 -11.14 33.92 -19.41
CA ARG A 145 -11.82 32.64 -19.12
C ARG A 145 -12.82 32.78 -17.99
N VAL A 146 -12.35 33.25 -16.82
CA VAL A 146 -13.22 33.34 -15.64
C VAL A 146 -14.25 34.44 -15.82
N GLY A 147 -13.93 35.54 -16.52
CA GLY A 147 -14.91 36.55 -16.91
C GLY A 147 -16.03 35.97 -17.77
N PHE A 148 -15.69 35.18 -18.79
CA PHE A 148 -16.67 34.48 -19.63
C PHE A 148 -17.52 33.50 -18.80
N PHE A 149 -16.88 32.76 -17.89
CA PHE A 149 -17.55 31.84 -16.98
C PHE A 149 -18.55 32.55 -16.03
N ILE A 150 -18.20 33.71 -15.48
CA ILE A 150 -19.09 34.55 -14.65
C ILE A 150 -20.33 34.98 -15.45
N VAL A 151 -20.13 35.39 -16.71
CA VAL A 151 -21.24 35.76 -17.60
C VAL A 151 -22.16 34.56 -17.86
N THR A 152 -21.59 33.37 -18.09
CA THR A 152 -22.37 32.13 -18.25
C THR A 152 -23.17 31.80 -16.99
N ILE A 153 -22.56 31.90 -15.80
CA ILE A 153 -23.25 31.70 -14.51
C ILE A 153 -24.45 32.65 -14.41
N PHE A 154 -24.24 33.93 -14.72
CA PHE A 154 -25.29 34.94 -14.64
C PHE A 154 -26.43 34.69 -15.62
N ILE A 155 -26.14 34.37 -16.88
CA ILE A 155 -27.15 34.16 -17.93
C ILE A 155 -28.00 32.91 -17.63
N PHE A 156 -27.34 31.81 -17.26
CA PHE A 156 -28.02 30.52 -17.11
C PHE A 156 -28.54 30.26 -15.70
N GLY A 157 -28.12 31.04 -14.70
CA GLY A 157 -28.54 30.87 -13.31
C GLY A 157 -27.93 29.63 -12.69
N ILE A 158 -26.61 29.51 -12.77
CA ILE A 158 -25.89 28.32 -12.30
C ILE A 158 -25.71 28.37 -10.78
N SER A 159 -26.12 27.29 -10.11
CA SER A 159 -26.03 27.19 -8.65
C SER A 159 -24.58 27.01 -8.17
N PRO A 160 -24.18 27.58 -7.01
CA PRO A 160 -22.83 27.44 -6.42
C PRO A 160 -22.25 26.02 -6.42
N TRP A 161 -23.05 25.02 -6.06
CA TRP A 161 -22.60 23.62 -5.95
C TRP A 161 -22.22 23.00 -7.30
N ILE A 162 -22.87 23.42 -8.37
CA ILE A 162 -22.60 22.92 -9.73
C ILE A 162 -21.23 23.40 -10.19
N ILE A 163 -20.88 24.65 -9.88
CA ILE A 163 -19.58 25.24 -10.23
C ILE A 163 -18.43 24.43 -9.61
N ILE A 164 -18.57 24.06 -8.33
CA ILE A 164 -17.53 23.30 -7.61
C ILE A 164 -17.35 21.91 -8.23
N ILE A 165 -18.46 21.21 -8.49
CA ILE A 165 -18.42 19.87 -9.11
C ILE A 165 -17.83 19.97 -10.52
N PHE A 166 -18.28 20.94 -11.31
CA PHE A 166 -17.78 21.19 -12.65
C PHE A 166 -16.27 21.43 -12.66
N GLN A 167 -15.77 22.34 -11.83
CA GLN A 167 -14.35 22.66 -11.74
C GLN A 167 -13.49 21.44 -11.37
N LEU A 168 -13.99 20.53 -10.53
CA LEU A 168 -13.27 19.30 -10.21
C LEU A 168 -13.13 18.38 -11.45
N PHE A 169 -14.20 18.22 -12.23
CA PHE A 169 -14.18 17.43 -13.46
C PHE A 169 -13.33 18.09 -14.56
N GLU A 170 -13.52 19.39 -14.77
CA GLU A 170 -12.76 20.22 -15.71
C GLU A 170 -11.26 20.12 -15.43
N SER A 171 -10.84 20.41 -14.19
CA SER A 171 -9.44 20.38 -13.79
C SER A 171 -8.81 18.99 -14.00
N SER A 172 -9.57 17.93 -13.70
CA SER A 172 -9.12 16.55 -13.91
C SER A 172 -8.99 16.22 -15.41
N SER A 173 -9.97 16.63 -16.21
CA SER A 173 -9.96 16.46 -17.66
C SER A 173 -8.77 17.17 -18.30
N ASN A 174 -8.52 18.42 -17.90
CA ASN A 174 -7.47 19.26 -18.43
C ASN A 174 -6.06 18.71 -18.12
N ILE A 175 -5.83 18.21 -16.89
CA ILE A 175 -4.59 17.49 -16.55
C ILE A 175 -4.42 16.25 -17.44
N ILE A 176 -5.48 15.46 -17.62
CA ILE A 176 -5.42 14.23 -18.41
C ILE A 176 -5.17 14.55 -19.90
N SER A 177 -5.85 15.54 -20.46
CA SER A 177 -5.75 15.90 -21.89
C SER A 177 -4.37 16.46 -22.26
N HIS A 178 -3.69 17.14 -21.35
CA HIS A 178 -2.30 17.57 -21.54
C HIS A 178 -1.27 16.47 -21.27
N SER A 179 -1.70 15.31 -20.80
CA SER A 179 -0.74 14.25 -20.52
C SER A 179 0.03 13.84 -21.77
N SER A 180 1.32 13.66 -21.58
CA SER A 180 2.23 13.00 -22.50
C SER A 180 1.83 11.54 -22.76
N MET A 181 1.02 10.91 -21.89
CA MET A 181 0.54 9.53 -22.03
C MET A 181 -0.57 9.41 -23.08
N LYS A 182 -0.23 8.90 -24.27
CA LYS A 182 -1.21 8.70 -25.34
C LYS A 182 -1.98 7.39 -25.17
N LEU A 183 -3.28 7.46 -25.42
CA LEU A 183 -4.14 6.28 -25.52
C LEU A 183 -3.82 5.49 -26.80
N PRO A 184 -3.92 4.15 -26.78
CA PRO A 184 -3.85 3.35 -28.00
C PRO A 184 -4.93 3.78 -29.01
N ASP A 185 -4.58 3.86 -30.29
CA ASP A 185 -5.45 4.39 -31.37
C ASP A 185 -6.86 3.79 -31.46
N ARG A 186 -7.04 2.53 -31.05
CA ARG A 186 -8.36 1.88 -31.03
C ARG A 186 -9.24 2.37 -29.88
N ILE A 187 -8.63 2.59 -28.71
CA ILE A 187 -9.33 3.09 -27.52
C ILE A 187 -9.63 4.57 -27.72
N ASP A 188 -8.62 5.34 -28.15
CA ASP A 188 -8.80 6.74 -28.48
C ASP A 188 -9.97 6.92 -29.47
N ARG A 189 -10.05 6.10 -30.52
CA ARG A 189 -11.13 6.18 -31.51
C ARG A 189 -12.54 6.17 -30.95
N ILE A 190 -12.76 5.45 -29.86
CA ILE A 190 -14.06 5.32 -29.22
C ILE A 190 -14.24 6.42 -28.18
N VAL A 191 -13.23 6.64 -27.34
CA VAL A 191 -13.30 7.60 -26.23
C VAL A 191 -13.39 9.04 -26.75
N SER A 192 -12.65 9.39 -27.80
CA SER A 192 -12.65 10.73 -28.39
C SER A 192 -13.91 11.08 -29.20
N LEU A 193 -14.93 10.23 -29.21
CA LEU A 193 -16.27 10.60 -29.67
C LEU A 193 -17.03 11.41 -28.61
N VAL A 194 -16.70 11.20 -27.33
CA VAL A 194 -17.44 11.77 -26.19
C VAL A 194 -16.55 12.67 -25.36
N PHE A 195 -15.34 12.22 -25.02
CA PHE A 195 -14.42 12.94 -24.13
C PHE A 195 -13.21 13.46 -24.89
N VAL A 196 -12.61 14.55 -24.40
CA VAL A 196 -11.30 15.00 -24.88
C VAL A 196 -10.24 14.03 -24.39
N THR A 197 -9.33 13.62 -25.26
CA THR A 197 -8.26 12.66 -24.92
C THR A 197 -6.89 13.33 -25.04
N PRO A 198 -5.85 12.73 -24.42
CA PRO A 198 -4.47 13.16 -24.65
C PRO A 198 -4.07 13.17 -26.13
N ASN A 199 -4.70 12.31 -26.94
CA ASN A 199 -4.41 12.18 -28.36
C ASN A 199 -5.04 13.32 -29.16
N THR A 200 -6.30 13.68 -28.90
CA THR A 200 -6.99 14.77 -29.61
C THR A 200 -6.41 16.13 -29.25
N HIS A 201 -6.13 16.35 -27.96
CA HIS A 201 -5.63 17.62 -27.48
C HIS A 201 -4.19 17.91 -27.93
N SER A 202 -3.38 16.86 -28.13
CA SER A 202 -2.04 17.06 -28.70
C SER A 202 -2.03 17.48 -30.16
N ILE A 203 -3.07 17.16 -30.93
CA ILE A 203 -3.22 17.65 -32.31
C ILE A 203 -3.53 19.14 -32.30
N HIS A 204 -4.34 19.59 -31.36
CA HIS A 204 -4.63 21.00 -31.12
C HIS A 204 -3.35 21.79 -30.75
N HIS A 205 -2.43 21.17 -30.01
CA HIS A 205 -1.09 21.73 -29.74
C HIS A 205 -0.08 21.61 -30.88
N HIS A 206 -0.48 21.11 -32.05
CA HIS A 206 0.41 21.02 -33.20
C HIS A 206 0.83 22.42 -33.67
N TYR A 207 2.09 22.57 -34.07
CA TYR A 207 2.70 23.86 -34.35
C TYR A 207 2.16 24.65 -35.55
N ARG A 208 1.35 24.04 -36.42
CA ARG A 208 0.87 24.66 -37.65
C ARG A 208 -0.62 24.45 -37.89
N LEU A 209 -1.22 25.44 -38.54
CA LEU A 209 -2.54 25.36 -39.14
C LEU A 209 -2.60 24.29 -40.25
N PRO A 210 -3.75 23.65 -40.48
CA PRO A 210 -5.02 23.87 -39.78
C PRO A 210 -5.11 23.17 -38.42
N HIS A 211 -4.16 22.29 -38.06
CA HIS A 211 -4.26 21.43 -36.88
C HIS A 211 -4.27 22.19 -35.55
N THR A 212 -3.53 23.30 -35.45
CA THR A 212 -3.63 24.19 -34.27
C THR A 212 -5.06 24.69 -34.01
N ASP A 213 -5.85 24.84 -35.07
CA ASP A 213 -7.22 25.37 -35.04
C ASP A 213 -8.28 24.25 -35.12
N THR A 214 -8.06 23.17 -34.36
CA THR A 214 -8.96 22.02 -34.26
C THR A 214 -9.03 21.49 -32.83
N ASN A 215 -10.01 20.66 -32.50
CA ASN A 215 -10.19 19.99 -31.21
C ASN A 215 -10.21 20.96 -29.99
N TYR A 216 -11.17 21.89 -29.96
CA TYR A 216 -11.32 22.91 -28.92
C TYR A 216 -12.04 22.43 -27.65
N GLY A 217 -12.59 21.22 -27.63
CA GLY A 217 -13.29 20.67 -26.48
C GLY A 217 -12.43 20.69 -25.22
N ASP A 218 -13.09 20.77 -24.06
CA ASP A 218 -12.43 20.84 -22.76
C ASP A 218 -12.63 19.54 -21.94
N ILE A 219 -13.89 19.21 -21.59
CA ILE A 219 -14.24 17.88 -21.07
C ILE A 219 -14.82 17.00 -22.18
N LEU A 220 -15.84 17.51 -22.87
CA LEU A 220 -16.51 16.76 -23.94
C LEU A 220 -15.98 17.17 -25.31
N SER A 221 -15.62 16.18 -26.12
CA SER A 221 -15.25 16.36 -27.53
C SER A 221 -16.47 16.38 -28.46
N ILE A 222 -17.67 16.16 -27.92
CA ILE A 222 -18.93 16.16 -28.69
C ILE A 222 -19.10 17.48 -29.46
N TRP A 223 -18.72 18.60 -28.86
CA TRP A 223 -18.78 19.91 -29.50
C TRP A 223 -17.89 20.00 -30.74
N ASP A 224 -16.71 19.39 -30.70
CA ASP A 224 -15.83 19.37 -31.87
C ASP A 224 -16.42 18.60 -33.05
N HIS A 225 -17.14 17.52 -32.77
CA HIS A 225 -17.85 16.76 -33.81
C HIS A 225 -19.06 17.53 -34.32
N LEU A 226 -19.81 18.18 -33.42
CA LEU A 226 -21.00 18.97 -33.75
C LEU A 226 -20.66 20.19 -34.61
N PHE A 227 -19.60 20.92 -34.26
CA PHE A 227 -19.13 22.11 -34.96
C PHE A 227 -18.06 21.82 -36.04
N ARG A 228 -17.78 20.53 -36.30
CA ARG A 228 -16.80 20.07 -37.31
C ARG A 228 -15.39 20.65 -37.13
N THR A 229 -14.99 20.86 -35.88
CA THR A 229 -13.63 21.23 -35.50
C THR A 229 -12.79 20.02 -35.07
N ALA A 230 -13.38 18.81 -35.08
CA ALA A 230 -12.67 17.56 -34.78
C ALA A 230 -11.62 17.20 -35.85
N SER A 231 -10.43 16.81 -35.41
CA SER A 231 -9.28 16.49 -36.26
C SER A 231 -8.50 15.30 -35.71
N ARG A 232 -7.92 14.51 -36.62
CA ARG A 232 -7.09 13.34 -36.30
C ARG A 232 -5.76 13.40 -37.05
N MET A 233 -4.70 12.98 -36.37
CA MET A 233 -3.34 12.84 -36.91
C MET A 233 -2.65 11.69 -36.18
N CYS A 234 -1.68 11.05 -36.84
CA CYS A 234 -0.82 10.08 -36.18
C CYS A 234 0.05 10.78 -35.13
N GLN A 235 0.12 10.23 -33.92
CA GLN A 235 0.80 10.88 -32.80
C GLN A 235 2.29 11.15 -33.05
N LYS A 236 2.96 10.32 -33.88
CA LYS A 236 4.37 10.48 -34.24
C LYS A 236 4.66 11.70 -35.12
N ASP A 237 3.64 12.23 -35.80
CA ASP A 237 3.78 13.37 -36.72
C ASP A 237 3.54 14.72 -36.01
N ILE A 238 3.17 14.67 -34.73
CA ILE A 238 2.87 15.86 -33.93
C ILE A 238 4.17 16.53 -33.49
N VAL A 239 4.37 17.76 -33.92
CA VAL A 239 5.40 18.68 -33.42
C VAL A 239 4.71 19.78 -32.64
N TYR A 240 5.09 19.97 -31.37
CA TYR A 240 4.52 20.98 -30.48
C TYR A 240 5.17 22.36 -30.66
N GLY A 241 4.45 23.42 -30.28
CA GLY A 241 4.89 24.80 -30.32
C GLY A 241 4.05 25.65 -31.27
N ILE A 242 4.62 26.71 -31.83
CA ILE A 242 3.96 27.56 -32.83
C ILE A 242 4.97 27.90 -33.92
N ASN A 243 4.62 27.64 -35.18
CA ASN A 243 5.47 27.86 -36.36
C ASN A 243 6.11 29.26 -36.44
N THR A 244 5.42 30.30 -35.97
CA THR A 244 5.93 31.68 -35.94
C THR A 244 6.91 31.96 -34.80
N HIS A 245 7.01 31.08 -33.80
CA HIS A 245 7.76 31.29 -32.56
C HIS A 245 8.37 29.97 -32.01
N MET A 246 9.10 29.22 -32.85
CA MET A 246 9.73 27.94 -32.48
C MET A 246 11.09 28.06 -31.77
N ASN A 247 11.45 29.22 -31.21
CA ASN A 247 12.75 29.38 -30.55
C ASN A 247 12.72 28.79 -29.12
N PRO A 248 13.46 27.71 -28.84
CA PRO A 248 13.40 27.01 -27.54
C PRO A 248 13.94 27.87 -26.39
N VAL A 249 14.93 28.73 -26.63
CA VAL A 249 15.48 29.63 -25.60
C VAL A 249 14.44 30.68 -25.18
N TYR A 250 13.68 31.20 -26.15
CA TYR A 250 12.61 32.15 -25.87
C TYR A 250 11.44 31.47 -25.14
N ASN A 251 11.01 30.29 -25.61
CA ASN A 251 9.92 29.52 -25.02
C ASN A 251 10.26 28.90 -23.65
N ALA A 252 11.55 28.90 -23.27
CA ALA A 252 12.02 28.54 -21.94
C ALA A 252 12.14 29.73 -20.96
N ASN A 253 11.73 30.95 -21.36
CA ASN A 253 11.91 32.16 -20.55
C ASN A 253 10.57 32.81 -20.14
N PHE A 254 10.18 32.59 -18.88
CA PHE A 254 8.96 33.12 -18.28
C PHE A 254 8.78 34.65 -18.48
N LYS A 255 9.83 35.44 -18.24
CA LYS A 255 9.78 36.91 -18.36
C LYS A 255 9.53 37.37 -19.80
N MET A 256 9.99 36.60 -20.78
CA MET A 256 9.76 36.92 -22.19
C MET A 256 8.34 36.56 -22.60
N LEU A 257 7.85 35.38 -22.17
CA LEU A 257 6.50 34.90 -22.45
C LEU A 257 5.43 35.84 -21.87
N ILE A 258 5.57 36.29 -20.62
CA ILE A 258 4.57 37.18 -19.99
C ILE A 258 4.47 38.55 -20.69
N LYS A 259 5.55 39.02 -21.32
CA LYS A 259 5.56 40.30 -22.05
C LYS A 259 5.08 40.16 -23.49
N ARG A 260 5.01 38.93 -24.02
CA ARG A 260 4.71 38.64 -25.42
C ARG A 260 3.36 39.21 -25.89
N PRO A 261 2.25 39.10 -25.14
CA PRO A 261 0.96 39.61 -25.58
C PRO A 261 0.96 41.11 -25.77
N PHE A 262 1.90 41.86 -25.17
CA PHE A 262 1.95 43.32 -25.20
C PHE A 262 2.94 43.89 -26.23
N ARG A 263 3.71 43.04 -26.93
CA ARG A 263 4.63 43.51 -27.98
C ARG A 263 3.86 44.02 -29.20
N ARG A 264 4.21 45.21 -29.71
CA ARG A 264 3.66 45.74 -30.96
C ARG A 264 4.20 44.94 -32.15
N LYS A 265 3.34 44.60 -33.12
CA LYS A 265 3.77 44.04 -34.41
C LYS A 265 4.62 45.09 -35.13
N ASN A 266 5.80 44.73 -35.61
CA ASN A 266 6.47 45.51 -36.65
C ASN A 266 5.59 45.43 -37.91
N LYS A 267 5.14 46.59 -38.42
CA LYS A 267 4.36 46.72 -39.66
C LYS A 267 5.19 46.23 -40.85
N LYS A 268 5.15 44.94 -41.16
CA LYS A 268 5.42 44.38 -42.51
C LYS A 268 4.68 43.06 -42.67
N SER A 269 3.41 43.13 -43.09
CA SER A 269 2.75 42.07 -43.85
C SER A 269 1.44 42.64 -44.41
N ASN A 270 1.42 42.86 -45.72
CA ASN A 270 0.23 43.24 -46.49
C ASN A 270 -0.75 42.05 -46.48
N VAL A 271 -1.89 42.23 -45.81
CA VAL A 271 -3.09 41.41 -46.02
C VAL A 271 -4.26 42.40 -46.10
N PRO A 272 -5.17 42.29 -47.07
CA PRO A 272 -6.21 43.30 -47.29
C PRO A 272 -7.14 43.42 -46.08
N GLU A 273 -7.33 44.66 -45.62
CA GLU A 273 -8.46 45.04 -44.78
C GLU A 273 -9.74 44.86 -45.58
N ASN A 274 -10.50 43.82 -45.26
CA ASN A 274 -11.95 43.82 -45.42
C ASN A 274 -12.53 42.69 -44.56
N ILE A 275 -13.14 43.08 -43.45
CA ILE A 275 -14.34 42.57 -42.77
C ILE A 275 -14.27 43.14 -41.34
N ILE A 276 -14.61 44.42 -41.24
CA ILE A 276 -15.16 45.02 -40.01
C ILE A 276 -16.45 45.67 -40.46
N ASN A 277 -17.56 44.99 -40.19
CA ASN A 277 -18.81 45.59 -39.75
C ASN A 277 -19.84 44.46 -39.61
N ASN A 278 -20.17 44.18 -38.35
CA ASN A 278 -21.39 43.57 -37.80
C ASN A 278 -21.05 42.58 -36.68
N THR A 279 -20.49 43.13 -35.60
CA THR A 279 -20.33 42.43 -34.31
C THR A 279 -21.42 42.93 -33.35
N LEU A 280 -22.68 42.77 -33.74
CA LEU A 280 -23.86 42.78 -32.87
C LEU A 280 -25.01 42.32 -33.78
N ILE A 281 -25.77 41.31 -33.35
CA ILE A 281 -26.82 40.61 -34.12
C ILE A 281 -26.26 39.48 -35.02
N PHE A 282 -25.88 38.36 -34.40
CA PHE A 282 -25.93 37.03 -35.04
C PHE A 282 -26.13 35.95 -33.95
N ILE A 283 -27.12 36.18 -33.09
CA ILE A 283 -27.80 35.11 -32.34
C ILE A 283 -29.14 34.95 -33.05
N LEU A 284 -29.20 34.03 -34.02
CA LEU A 284 -30.40 33.31 -34.49
C LEU A 284 -30.11 32.69 -35.86
N LEU A 285 -30.61 31.46 -36.02
CA LEU A 285 -30.73 30.65 -37.25
C LEU A 285 -29.52 29.76 -37.60
N PHE A 286 -29.60 28.53 -37.12
CA PHE A 286 -29.12 27.34 -37.82
C PHE A 286 -30.24 26.82 -38.73
N CYS A 287 -29.96 26.55 -40.01
CA CYS A 287 -30.22 25.27 -40.67
C CYS A 287 -29.83 25.31 -42.16
N GLY A 288 -29.25 24.20 -42.63
CA GLY A 288 -29.26 23.81 -44.05
C GLY A 288 -27.90 23.85 -44.74
N HIS A 289 -27.17 22.73 -44.78
CA HIS A 289 -26.85 22.04 -46.03
C HIS A 289 -25.95 20.82 -45.81
N THR A 290 -26.26 19.80 -46.59
CA THR A 290 -25.76 18.43 -46.57
C THR A 290 -24.63 18.16 -47.57
N PHE A 291 -23.77 17.22 -47.19
CA PHE A 291 -22.98 16.26 -48.00
C PHE A 291 -22.05 16.74 -49.13
N HIS A 292 -20.75 16.44 -48.99
CA HIS A 292 -20.14 15.32 -49.72
C HIS A 292 -18.82 14.86 -49.06
N ALA A 293 -18.74 13.57 -48.71
CA ALA A 293 -17.55 12.89 -48.22
C ALA A 293 -16.86 12.16 -49.38
N GLN A 294 -15.53 12.19 -49.41
CA GLN A 294 -14.72 11.46 -50.38
C GLN A 294 -13.97 10.33 -49.65
N GLU A 295 -14.34 9.09 -49.93
CA GLU A 295 -13.60 7.89 -49.52
C GLU A 295 -12.29 7.77 -50.30
N LYS A 296 -11.23 7.25 -49.65
CA LYS A 296 -10.33 6.31 -50.32
C LYS A 296 -9.56 5.38 -49.37
N LYS A 297 -9.41 4.16 -49.90
CA LYS A 297 -8.94 2.88 -49.36
C LYS A 297 -7.42 2.74 -49.24
N GLY A 298 -7.03 1.76 -48.42
CA GLY A 298 -5.87 0.86 -48.63
C GLY A 298 -4.57 1.33 -47.97
N SER A 299 -3.71 0.48 -47.39
CA SER A 299 -3.64 -0.97 -47.34
C SER A 299 -2.66 -1.40 -46.24
N SER A 300 -2.76 -2.68 -45.87
CA SER A 300 -1.87 -3.53 -45.06
C SER A 300 -0.35 -3.25 -45.18
N VAL A 301 0.51 -3.55 -44.20
CA VAL A 301 0.96 -4.91 -43.80
C VAL A 301 1.73 -4.92 -42.46
N LYS A 302 1.49 -6.01 -41.68
CA LYS A 302 2.27 -6.86 -40.72
C LYS A 302 3.71 -6.47 -40.30
N ASP A 303 4.35 -6.99 -39.25
CA ASP A 303 4.15 -7.93 -38.11
C ASP A 303 5.42 -7.69 -37.24
N THR A 304 5.46 -7.91 -35.93
CA THR A 304 5.90 -9.22 -35.40
C THR A 304 5.69 -9.26 -33.89
N THR A 305 4.95 -10.27 -33.44
CA THR A 305 4.91 -10.71 -32.05
C THR A 305 5.60 -12.06 -31.99
N VAL A 306 6.65 -12.16 -31.19
CA VAL A 306 7.35 -13.41 -30.90
C VAL A 306 6.42 -14.31 -30.09
N ILE A 307 6.07 -15.46 -30.67
CA ILE A 307 5.28 -16.51 -30.03
C ILE A 307 6.24 -17.45 -29.31
N GLU A 308 6.03 -17.58 -28.00
CA GLU A 308 6.70 -18.56 -27.15
C GLU A 308 5.97 -19.92 -27.28
N THR A 309 6.28 -20.65 -28.35
CA THR A 309 5.85 -22.04 -28.57
C THR A 309 7.05 -22.97 -28.62
N VAL A 310 7.72 -23.16 -27.48
CA VAL A 310 8.55 -24.36 -27.28
C VAL A 310 8.40 -24.80 -25.81
N ARG A 311 8.02 -26.07 -25.61
CA ARG A 311 7.68 -26.79 -24.35
C ARG A 311 6.20 -26.78 -23.91
N LEU A 312 5.35 -27.43 -24.71
CA LEU A 312 4.03 -27.96 -24.29
C LEU A 312 3.96 -29.50 -24.39
N SER A 313 5.07 -30.24 -24.34
CA SER A 313 5.05 -31.72 -24.42
C SER A 313 4.73 -32.45 -23.10
N GLY A 314 4.29 -31.74 -22.05
CA GLY A 314 4.01 -32.32 -20.73
C GLY A 314 2.59 -32.14 -20.20
N LYS A 315 1.71 -31.40 -20.90
CA LYS A 315 0.33 -31.21 -20.43
C LYS A 315 -0.54 -32.31 -21.05
N LEU A 316 -0.98 -33.27 -20.23
CA LEU A 316 -1.92 -34.34 -20.64
C LEU A 316 -3.08 -33.74 -21.46
N GLN A 317 -3.28 -34.23 -22.70
CA GLN A 317 -4.39 -33.81 -23.55
C GLN A 317 -5.77 -34.17 -22.93
N LYS A 318 -5.81 -35.13 -21.99
CA LYS A 318 -6.99 -35.54 -21.23
C LYS A 318 -6.64 -35.71 -19.75
N ARG A 319 -7.34 -35.00 -18.86
CA ARG A 319 -7.19 -35.17 -17.40
C ARG A 319 -7.70 -36.55 -16.99
N LEU A 320 -6.82 -37.39 -16.45
CA LEU A 320 -7.20 -38.68 -15.87
C LEU A 320 -7.95 -38.46 -14.55
N LYS A 321 -8.91 -39.34 -14.24
CA LYS A 321 -9.53 -39.39 -12.91
C LYS A 321 -8.49 -39.78 -11.86
N LYS A 322 -8.75 -39.42 -10.61
CA LYS A 322 -7.81 -39.61 -9.47
C LYS A 322 -7.38 -41.07 -9.35
N GLU A 323 -8.33 -42.00 -9.51
CA GLU A 323 -8.14 -43.45 -9.37
C GLU A 323 -7.37 -44.06 -10.56
N GLU A 324 -7.46 -43.42 -11.73
CA GLU A 324 -6.82 -43.86 -12.97
C GLU A 324 -5.40 -43.32 -13.14
N ASN A 325 -5.01 -42.28 -12.39
CA ASN A 325 -3.70 -41.66 -12.50
C ASN A 325 -2.62 -42.47 -11.74
N PRO A 326 -1.59 -43.01 -12.42
CA PRO A 326 -0.53 -43.79 -11.76
C PRO A 326 0.25 -42.99 -10.71
N ALA A 327 0.36 -41.67 -10.86
CA ALA A 327 0.98 -40.80 -9.85
C ALA A 327 0.22 -40.83 -8.52
N TYR A 328 -1.10 -41.07 -8.52
CA TYR A 328 -1.90 -41.12 -7.31
C TYR A 328 -1.54 -42.32 -6.45
N LYS A 329 -1.33 -43.50 -7.05
CA LYS A 329 -0.89 -44.71 -6.35
C LYS A 329 0.46 -44.52 -5.67
N LEU A 330 1.38 -43.81 -6.32
CA LEU A 330 2.68 -43.50 -5.74
C LEU A 330 2.56 -42.50 -4.59
N LEU A 331 1.77 -41.43 -4.76
CA LEU A 331 1.56 -40.41 -3.73
C LEU A 331 0.84 -40.95 -2.49
N LEU A 332 -0.05 -41.95 -2.63
CA LEU A 332 -0.61 -42.68 -1.48
C LEU A 332 0.50 -43.27 -0.60
N LYS A 333 1.50 -43.93 -1.20
CA LYS A 333 2.63 -44.51 -0.48
C LYS A 333 3.54 -43.43 0.12
N VAL A 334 3.72 -42.31 -0.57
CA VAL A 334 4.43 -41.14 0.00
C VAL A 334 3.71 -40.64 1.25
N TRP A 335 2.37 -40.55 1.21
CA TRP A 335 1.57 -40.09 2.35
C TRP A 335 1.56 -41.07 3.52
N GLU A 336 1.56 -42.39 3.25
CA GLU A 336 1.71 -43.43 4.27
C GLU A 336 3.07 -43.36 4.96
N ASN A 337 4.14 -43.06 4.21
CA ASN A 337 5.51 -42.96 4.74
C ASN A 337 5.90 -41.52 5.15
N LYS A 338 4.96 -40.58 5.09
CA LYS A 338 5.21 -39.15 5.24
C LYS A 338 5.80 -38.80 6.60
N GLU A 339 5.26 -39.34 7.69
CA GLU A 339 5.77 -39.05 9.03
C GLU A 339 7.20 -39.56 9.24
N ASN A 340 7.52 -40.73 8.68
CA ASN A 340 8.86 -41.34 8.71
C ASN A 340 9.88 -40.58 7.85
N ASN A 341 9.41 -39.89 6.80
CA ASN A 341 10.26 -39.13 5.89
C ASN A 341 10.36 -37.63 6.29
N ILE A 342 9.44 -37.13 7.12
CA ILE A 342 9.50 -35.77 7.70
C ILE A 342 10.57 -35.72 8.80
N LYS A 343 10.56 -36.69 9.71
CA LYS A 343 11.53 -36.78 10.81
C LYS A 343 12.64 -37.71 10.38
N ILE A 344 13.89 -37.27 10.44
CA ILE A 344 14.99 -38.24 10.38
C ILE A 344 14.78 -39.18 11.56
N ASN A 345 14.45 -40.45 11.27
CA ASN A 345 14.04 -41.45 12.27
C ASN A 345 15.25 -41.93 13.08
N ASN A 346 15.91 -41.00 13.78
CA ASN A 346 16.96 -41.18 14.76
C ASN A 346 16.62 -40.25 15.95
N PRO A 347 16.80 -40.71 17.20
CA PRO A 347 16.41 -39.94 18.38
C PRO A 347 17.24 -38.66 18.55
N PHE A 348 18.47 -38.67 18.00
CA PHE A 348 19.40 -37.54 17.99
C PHE A 348 20.19 -37.52 16.69
N TYR A 349 20.40 -36.33 16.14
CA TYR A 349 21.34 -36.11 15.05
C TYR A 349 21.89 -34.69 15.08
N GLU A 350 23.10 -34.54 14.57
CA GLU A 350 23.78 -33.24 14.43
C GLU A 350 24.18 -33.04 12.96
N TYR A 351 24.26 -31.79 12.51
CA TYR A 351 24.68 -31.45 11.15
C TYR A 351 25.17 -30.01 11.04
N ASP A 352 25.99 -29.73 10.03
CA ASP A 352 26.42 -28.38 9.66
C ASP A 352 25.53 -27.80 8.57
N GLU A 353 25.24 -26.50 8.65
CA GLU A 353 24.52 -25.71 7.65
C GLU A 353 25.38 -24.50 7.26
N PHE A 354 25.73 -24.42 5.99
CA PHE A 354 26.25 -23.21 5.37
C PHE A 354 25.14 -22.54 4.56
N SER A 355 24.76 -21.32 4.93
CA SER A 355 23.74 -20.52 4.25
C SER A 355 24.37 -19.27 3.65
N SER A 356 24.13 -19.03 2.36
CA SER A 356 24.52 -17.83 1.61
C SER A 356 23.27 -17.16 1.05
N THR A 357 23.06 -15.88 1.38
CA THR A 357 21.95 -15.07 0.86
C THR A 357 22.49 -13.84 0.15
N GLU A 358 22.22 -13.75 -1.14
CA GLU A 358 22.56 -12.64 -2.02
C GLU A 358 21.29 -11.84 -2.35
N ILE A 359 21.39 -10.52 -2.24
CA ILE A 359 20.31 -9.60 -2.60
C ILE A 359 20.86 -8.51 -3.51
N GLY A 360 20.13 -8.23 -4.59
CA GLY A 360 20.59 -7.24 -5.57
C GLY A 360 19.50 -6.67 -6.44
N LEU A 361 19.95 -5.86 -7.40
CA LEU A 361 19.14 -5.24 -8.43
C LEU A 361 19.17 -6.11 -9.69
N ASN A 362 18.00 -6.52 -10.20
CA ASN A 362 17.87 -7.32 -11.42
C ASN A 362 17.69 -6.43 -12.65
N GLY A 363 18.31 -6.81 -13.76
CA GLY A 363 18.06 -6.24 -15.09
C GLY A 363 18.36 -4.74 -15.24
N MET A 364 19.47 -4.30 -14.66
CA MET A 364 19.93 -2.91 -14.74
C MET A 364 20.57 -2.60 -16.09
N THR A 365 20.32 -1.40 -16.63
CA THR A 365 20.83 -1.02 -17.95
C THR A 365 22.34 -0.78 -17.90
N ARG A 366 23.02 -0.94 -19.04
CA ARG A 366 24.47 -0.63 -19.17
C ARG A 366 24.87 0.74 -18.62
N ASN A 367 24.07 1.78 -18.87
CA ASN A 367 24.32 3.12 -18.34
C ASN A 367 24.21 3.15 -16.81
N PHE A 368 23.21 2.45 -16.25
CA PHE A 368 23.08 2.34 -14.81
C PHE A 368 24.31 1.65 -14.20
N THR A 369 24.74 0.54 -14.81
CA THR A 369 25.91 -0.22 -14.39
C THR A 369 27.18 0.63 -14.49
N LYS A 370 27.38 1.39 -15.57
CA LYS A 370 28.54 2.31 -15.70
C LYS A 370 28.61 3.34 -14.57
N ASP A 371 27.46 3.90 -14.16
CA ASP A 371 27.41 4.86 -13.05
C ASP A 371 27.76 4.21 -11.70
N VAL A 372 27.32 2.97 -11.47
CA VAL A 372 27.67 2.20 -10.26
C VAL A 372 29.16 1.86 -10.28
N PHE A 373 29.69 1.44 -11.42
CA PHE A 373 31.09 1.01 -11.56
C PHE A 373 32.09 2.14 -11.86
N HIS A 374 31.67 3.42 -11.82
CA HIS A 374 32.50 4.59 -12.13
C HIS A 374 33.34 4.43 -13.41
N GLU A 375 32.69 3.96 -14.49
CA GLU A 375 33.32 3.65 -15.78
C GLU A 375 34.37 2.51 -15.79
N LYS A 376 34.69 1.87 -14.65
CA LYS A 376 35.58 0.70 -14.56
C LYS A 376 34.93 -0.63 -15.00
N ILE A 377 33.77 -0.57 -15.65
CA ILE A 377 33.00 -1.75 -16.04
C ILE A 377 33.85 -2.72 -16.88
N ASP A 378 34.71 -2.20 -17.76
CA ASP A 378 35.56 -3.01 -18.63
C ASP A 378 36.67 -3.73 -17.84
N SER A 379 37.21 -3.11 -16.78
CA SER A 379 38.18 -3.73 -15.86
C SER A 379 37.55 -4.83 -15.02
N VAL A 380 36.34 -4.60 -14.49
CA VAL A 380 35.62 -5.59 -13.66
C VAL A 380 35.08 -6.76 -14.50
N MET A 381 34.75 -6.50 -15.77
CA MET A 381 34.43 -7.54 -16.76
C MET A 381 35.66 -8.34 -17.17
N ALA A 382 36.81 -7.68 -17.37
CA ALA A 382 38.08 -8.35 -17.72
C ALA A 382 38.57 -9.32 -16.63
N GLU A 383 38.26 -9.04 -15.37
CA GLU A 383 38.51 -9.94 -14.23
C GLU A 383 37.46 -11.06 -14.07
N ASN A 384 36.50 -11.18 -15.00
CA ASN A 384 35.35 -12.09 -14.90
C ASN A 384 34.54 -11.91 -13.61
N VAL A 385 34.38 -10.68 -13.11
CA VAL A 385 33.65 -10.42 -11.85
C VAL A 385 32.17 -10.09 -12.10
N LEU A 386 31.83 -9.41 -13.21
CA LEU A 386 30.43 -9.19 -13.65
C LEU A 386 29.98 -10.22 -14.69
N THR A 387 28.77 -10.77 -14.55
CA THR A 387 28.11 -11.56 -15.61
C THR A 387 26.85 -10.83 -16.06
N GLY A 388 26.61 -10.78 -17.36
CA GLY A 388 25.41 -10.17 -17.94
C GLY A 388 25.18 -10.67 -19.36
N THR A 389 23.92 -10.75 -19.75
CA THR A 389 23.51 -11.14 -21.10
C THR A 389 23.07 -9.89 -21.87
N GLY A 390 23.83 -9.47 -22.88
CA GLY A 390 23.47 -8.30 -23.71
C GLY A 390 23.62 -6.96 -22.96
N ASP A 391 22.54 -6.18 -22.89
CA ASP A 391 22.51 -4.81 -22.32
C ASP A 391 21.95 -4.71 -20.89
N SER A 392 21.69 -5.85 -20.24
CA SER A 392 21.02 -5.98 -18.94
C SER A 392 21.91 -6.71 -17.94
N PHE A 393 22.10 -6.14 -16.74
CA PHE A 393 23.06 -6.60 -15.73
C PHE A 393 22.42 -6.75 -14.36
N ASP A 394 22.81 -7.79 -13.64
CA ASP A 394 22.44 -7.98 -12.23
C ASP A 394 23.54 -7.39 -11.34
N ILE A 395 23.13 -6.57 -10.38
CA ILE A 395 24.05 -5.85 -9.50
C ILE A 395 23.77 -6.30 -8.07
N PRO A 396 24.60 -7.18 -7.49
CA PRO A 396 24.45 -7.55 -6.09
C PRO A 396 24.73 -6.34 -5.21
N VAL A 397 24.01 -6.25 -4.10
CA VAL A 397 24.02 -5.10 -3.18
C VAL A 397 24.38 -5.55 -1.77
N GLU A 398 23.99 -6.77 -1.40
CA GLU A 398 24.22 -7.36 -0.09
C GLU A 398 24.45 -8.86 -0.22
N LEU A 399 25.37 -9.37 0.61
CA LEU A 399 25.69 -10.79 0.75
C LEU A 399 25.82 -11.11 2.23
N LEU A 400 24.97 -12.02 2.71
CA LEU A 400 24.98 -12.56 4.06
C LEU A 400 25.34 -14.04 4.03
N GLN A 401 26.38 -14.41 4.79
CA GLN A 401 26.82 -15.80 4.94
C GLN A 401 26.83 -16.20 6.41
N THR A 402 26.30 -17.39 6.70
CA THR A 402 26.31 -17.96 8.05
C THR A 402 26.68 -19.43 8.00
N PHE A 403 27.56 -19.85 8.91
CA PHE A 403 27.86 -21.25 9.17
C PHE A 403 27.37 -21.62 10.56
N ARG A 404 26.44 -22.58 10.64
CA ARG A 404 25.81 -23.02 11.88
C ARG A 404 25.93 -24.52 12.04
N HIS A 405 26.22 -24.95 13.26
CA HIS A 405 26.13 -26.36 13.63
C HIS A 405 24.83 -26.59 14.41
N TYR A 406 24.03 -27.57 14.00
CA TYR A 406 22.74 -27.89 14.58
C TYR A 406 22.76 -29.18 15.39
N TYR A 407 22.08 -29.11 16.53
CA TYR A 407 21.78 -30.23 17.40
C TYR A 407 20.27 -30.46 17.37
N VAL A 408 19.82 -31.64 16.95
CA VAL A 408 18.39 -31.96 16.84
C VAL A 408 18.06 -33.22 17.63
N SER A 409 16.99 -33.14 18.42
CA SER A 409 16.36 -34.30 19.04
C SER A 409 14.88 -34.38 18.61
N PRO A 410 14.57 -35.19 17.58
CA PRO A 410 13.19 -35.43 17.16
C PRO A 410 12.33 -36.05 18.25
N GLN A 411 12.92 -36.87 19.14
CA GLN A 411 12.25 -37.53 20.25
C GLN A 411 11.60 -36.52 21.22
N PHE A 412 12.33 -35.45 21.55
CA PHE A 412 11.85 -34.42 22.47
C PHE A 412 11.35 -33.16 21.76
N ASN A 413 11.34 -33.16 20.42
CA ASN A 413 11.03 -31.99 19.59
C ASN A 413 11.90 -30.76 19.93
N LEU A 414 13.19 -31.00 20.18
CA LEU A 414 14.17 -29.96 20.54
C LEU A 414 15.14 -29.73 19.38
N LYS A 415 15.49 -28.46 19.14
CA LYS A 415 16.49 -28.05 18.16
C LYS A 415 17.28 -26.88 18.73
N LYS A 416 18.61 -27.01 18.73
CA LYS A 416 19.56 -25.95 19.10
C LYS A 416 20.53 -25.75 17.95
N SER A 417 20.96 -24.52 17.72
CA SER A 417 22.03 -24.20 16.76
C SER A 417 23.11 -23.41 17.45
N LYS A 418 24.35 -23.58 17.01
CA LYS A 418 25.49 -22.76 17.39
C LYS A 418 26.03 -22.06 16.15
N LEU A 419 26.11 -20.72 16.19
CA LEU A 419 26.75 -19.95 15.13
C LEU A 419 28.28 -20.08 15.23
N LEU A 420 28.92 -20.62 14.19
CA LEU A 420 30.38 -20.79 14.13
C LEU A 420 31.06 -19.70 13.30
N GLY A 421 30.36 -19.15 12.31
CA GLY A 421 30.85 -18.02 11.51
C GLY A 421 29.70 -17.20 10.93
N LYS A 422 29.87 -15.88 10.87
CA LYS A 422 28.98 -14.96 10.15
C LYS A 422 29.82 -13.95 9.37
N LYS A 423 29.51 -13.74 8.10
CA LYS A 423 30.09 -12.71 7.24
C LYS A 423 28.95 -11.94 6.59
N ASP A 424 29.06 -10.63 6.61
CA ASP A 424 27.99 -9.74 6.20
C ASP A 424 28.63 -8.55 5.47
N ILE A 425 28.34 -8.44 4.18
CA ILE A 425 29.00 -7.55 3.25
C ILE A 425 27.90 -6.85 2.46
N GLY A 426 27.97 -5.53 2.33
CA GLY A 426 26.98 -4.79 1.56
C GLY A 426 26.63 -3.45 2.15
N VAL A 427 25.44 -2.97 1.77
CA VAL A 427 24.89 -1.74 2.31
C VAL A 427 24.69 -1.91 3.82
N PRO A 428 25.09 -0.93 4.66
CA PRO A 428 25.02 -1.07 6.10
C PRO A 428 23.64 -1.53 6.60
N GLN A 429 23.64 -2.54 7.49
CA GLN A 429 22.51 -3.28 8.10
C GLN A 429 21.38 -2.44 8.75
N ASN A 430 21.43 -1.12 8.65
CA ASN A 430 20.43 -0.24 9.25
C ASN A 430 19.09 -0.31 8.49
N LEU A 431 19.04 -1.02 7.36
CA LEU A 431 17.89 -1.11 6.47
C LEU A 431 17.16 -2.47 6.63
N LYS A 432 16.11 -2.47 7.45
CA LYS A 432 15.21 -3.61 7.76
C LYS A 432 14.60 -4.36 6.55
N LEU A 433 14.66 -3.77 5.35
CA LEU A 433 14.02 -4.30 4.15
C LEU A 433 14.57 -5.69 3.76
N PHE A 434 15.89 -5.85 3.83
CA PHE A 434 16.57 -7.04 3.31
C PHE A 434 16.41 -8.25 4.23
N GLU A 435 16.50 -8.06 5.55
CA GLU A 435 16.22 -9.12 6.52
C GLU A 435 14.76 -9.63 6.42
N ARG A 436 13.80 -8.76 6.07
CA ARG A 436 12.41 -9.18 5.84
C ARG A 436 12.26 -10.03 4.58
N LEU A 437 12.99 -9.70 3.52
CA LEU A 437 13.03 -10.51 2.30
C LEU A 437 13.69 -11.86 2.58
N GLU A 438 14.82 -11.89 3.29
CA GLU A 438 15.47 -13.13 3.74
C GLU A 438 14.53 -14.01 4.58
N ALA A 439 13.83 -13.41 5.55
CA ALA A 439 12.89 -14.11 6.42
C ALA A 439 11.75 -14.77 5.63
N ALA A 440 11.35 -14.21 4.49
CA ALA A 440 10.33 -14.80 3.64
C ALA A 440 10.76 -16.12 2.95
N PHE A 441 12.06 -16.44 2.95
CA PHE A 441 12.66 -17.60 2.27
C PHE A 441 13.31 -18.61 3.26
N LYS A 442 12.74 -18.83 4.44
CA LYS A 442 13.26 -19.79 5.42
C LYS A 442 12.52 -21.12 5.42
N ASN A 443 13.29 -22.20 5.33
CA ASN A 443 12.95 -23.61 5.58
C ASN A 443 11.59 -24.07 5.06
N ILE A 444 11.40 -23.96 3.74
CA ILE A 444 10.26 -24.59 3.08
C ILE A 444 10.40 -26.11 3.24
N ASN A 445 9.43 -26.73 3.91
CA ASN A 445 9.32 -28.17 3.99
C ASN A 445 8.24 -28.66 3.01
N PRO A 446 8.63 -29.29 1.88
CA PRO A 446 7.67 -29.81 0.90
C PRO A 446 6.70 -30.84 1.48
N TYR A 447 7.05 -31.51 2.58
CA TYR A 447 6.14 -32.45 3.21
C TYR A 447 5.04 -31.78 4.03
N GLU A 448 5.08 -30.48 4.32
CA GLU A 448 3.94 -29.84 4.99
C GLU A 448 2.70 -29.81 4.08
N GLU A 449 1.50 -29.74 4.65
CA GLU A 449 0.27 -29.62 3.84
C GLU A 449 0.21 -28.26 3.12
N ASN A 450 0.70 -27.23 3.80
CA ASN A 450 0.59 -25.83 3.43
C ASN A 450 1.96 -25.16 3.59
N ILE A 451 2.38 -24.42 2.58
CA ILE A 451 3.64 -23.67 2.54
C ILE A 451 3.29 -22.18 2.59
N VAL A 452 3.68 -21.50 3.67
CA VAL A 452 3.46 -20.06 3.83
C VAL A 452 4.64 -19.29 3.26
N LEU A 453 4.40 -18.50 2.21
CA LEU A 453 5.41 -17.63 1.60
C LEU A 453 4.84 -16.24 1.41
N LEU A 454 5.61 -15.21 1.79
CA LEU A 454 5.22 -13.81 1.63
C LEU A 454 3.83 -13.50 2.24
N ASN A 455 3.50 -14.10 3.39
CA ASN A 455 2.17 -14.04 4.03
C ASN A 455 1.02 -14.55 3.13
N LYS A 456 1.31 -15.50 2.24
CA LYS A 456 0.33 -16.22 1.42
C LYS A 456 0.47 -17.72 1.63
N ASN A 457 -0.67 -18.41 1.64
CA ASN A 457 -0.71 -19.86 1.78
C ASN A 457 -0.68 -20.54 0.40
N PHE A 458 0.25 -21.48 0.21
CA PHE A 458 0.35 -22.34 -0.98
C PHE A 458 0.13 -23.79 -0.58
N VAL A 459 -0.73 -24.51 -1.31
CA VAL A 459 -0.89 -25.96 -1.08
C VAL A 459 0.39 -26.67 -1.54
N SER A 460 0.97 -27.54 -0.71
CA SER A 460 2.14 -28.30 -1.12
C SER A 460 1.81 -29.31 -2.24
N PRO A 461 2.68 -29.54 -3.23
CA PRO A 461 2.52 -30.63 -4.20
C PRO A 461 2.62 -32.03 -3.57
N LEU A 462 3.08 -32.17 -2.32
CA LEU A 462 3.05 -33.44 -1.57
C LEU A 462 1.93 -33.49 -0.52
N SER A 463 1.05 -32.47 -0.48
CA SER A 463 -0.14 -32.45 0.37
C SER A 463 -1.13 -33.55 -0.02
N LYS A 464 -1.90 -34.06 0.96
CA LYS A 464 -3.05 -34.94 0.68
C LYS A 464 -4.12 -34.25 -0.18
N GLU A 465 -4.21 -32.93 -0.07
CA GLU A 465 -5.09 -32.08 -0.89
C GLU A 465 -4.46 -31.68 -2.24
N GLY A 466 -3.20 -32.03 -2.47
CA GLY A 466 -2.43 -31.66 -3.66
C GLY A 466 -3.13 -32.03 -4.97
N PHE A 467 -3.78 -33.20 -5.05
CA PHE A 467 -4.57 -33.62 -6.22
C PHE A 467 -5.78 -32.75 -6.53
N SER A 468 -6.26 -31.96 -5.57
CA SER A 468 -7.33 -31.00 -5.81
C SER A 468 -6.81 -29.71 -6.47
N THR A 469 -5.51 -29.42 -6.29
CA THR A 469 -4.82 -28.19 -6.72
C THR A 469 -3.97 -28.41 -7.98
N TYR A 470 -3.35 -29.59 -8.11
CA TYR A 470 -2.36 -29.91 -9.14
C TYR A 470 -2.83 -31.06 -10.05
N ASP A 471 -2.41 -30.99 -11.31
CA ASP A 471 -2.39 -32.10 -12.25
C ASP A 471 -0.98 -32.74 -12.17
N TYR A 472 -0.90 -34.07 -11.97
CA TYR A 472 0.35 -34.83 -11.87
C TYR A 472 0.56 -35.72 -13.09
N VAL A 473 1.81 -35.78 -13.56
CA VAL A 473 2.24 -36.63 -14.68
C VAL A 473 3.46 -37.44 -14.25
N LEU A 474 3.33 -38.76 -14.20
CA LEU A 474 4.47 -39.67 -14.05
C LEU A 474 5.22 -39.72 -15.38
N LYS A 475 6.46 -39.25 -15.42
CA LYS A 475 7.26 -39.16 -16.65
C LYS A 475 7.99 -40.45 -16.97
N ASP A 476 8.80 -40.91 -16.04
CA ASP A 476 9.68 -42.07 -16.22
C ASP A 476 10.14 -42.61 -14.86
N SER A 477 10.73 -43.80 -14.85
CA SER A 477 11.41 -44.39 -13.71
C SER A 477 12.82 -44.83 -14.09
N ILE A 478 13.83 -44.30 -13.41
CA ILE A 478 15.23 -44.72 -13.61
C ILE A 478 15.52 -45.86 -12.63
N ARG A 479 15.92 -47.03 -13.16
CA ARG A 479 16.44 -48.13 -12.33
C ARG A 479 17.96 -47.98 -12.18
N THR A 480 18.43 -47.84 -10.96
CA THR A 480 19.82 -48.08 -10.59
C THR A 480 19.92 -49.49 -10.00
N ASP A 481 21.14 -50.00 -9.79
CA ASP A 481 21.35 -51.39 -9.34
C ASP A 481 20.64 -51.75 -8.02
N ASN A 482 20.31 -50.74 -7.19
CA ASN A 482 19.70 -50.91 -5.86
C ASN A 482 18.37 -50.15 -5.64
N GLU A 483 17.93 -49.27 -6.55
CA GLU A 483 16.66 -48.53 -6.39
C GLU A 483 15.99 -48.12 -7.71
N THR A 484 14.67 -47.93 -7.65
CA THR A 484 13.90 -47.31 -8.74
C THR A 484 13.53 -45.88 -8.34
N ILE A 485 13.94 -44.90 -9.14
CA ILE A 485 13.65 -43.48 -8.93
C ILE A 485 12.49 -43.08 -9.83
N TYR A 486 11.35 -42.72 -9.24
CA TYR A 486 10.18 -42.22 -9.97
C TYR A 486 10.26 -40.70 -10.16
N SER A 487 10.07 -40.22 -11.39
CA SER A 487 10.05 -38.79 -11.71
C SER A 487 8.64 -38.30 -12.06
N LEU A 488 8.17 -37.28 -11.34
CA LEU A 488 6.83 -36.73 -11.48
C LEU A 488 6.89 -35.25 -11.78
N ASP A 489 6.19 -34.83 -12.82
CA ASP A 489 5.87 -33.42 -13.07
C ASP A 489 4.52 -33.09 -12.42
N TYR A 490 4.38 -31.85 -11.96
CA TYR A 490 3.12 -31.34 -11.46
C TYR A 490 2.89 -29.88 -11.89
N PHE A 491 1.64 -29.53 -12.14
CA PHE A 491 1.23 -28.20 -12.59
C PHE A 491 -0.07 -27.78 -11.90
N PRO A 492 -0.26 -26.50 -11.54
CA PRO A 492 -1.51 -26.07 -10.95
C PRO A 492 -2.63 -26.18 -11.99
N LYS A 493 -3.79 -26.66 -11.56
CA LYS A 493 -4.96 -26.84 -12.44
C LYS A 493 -5.42 -25.52 -13.05
N GLU A 494 -5.27 -24.43 -12.32
CA GLU A 494 -5.45 -23.05 -12.79
C GLU A 494 -4.16 -22.24 -12.58
N SER A 495 -3.57 -21.75 -13.66
CA SER A 495 -2.28 -21.03 -13.66
C SER A 495 -2.29 -19.66 -12.97
N ARG A 496 -3.48 -19.13 -12.64
CA ARG A 496 -3.67 -17.82 -11.98
C ARG A 496 -3.80 -17.93 -10.46
N GLU A 497 -4.10 -19.11 -9.93
CA GLU A 497 -4.23 -19.36 -8.49
C GLU A 497 -2.87 -19.53 -7.81
N LEU A 498 -2.86 -19.41 -6.48
CA LEU A 498 -1.67 -19.66 -5.68
C LEU A 498 -1.34 -21.17 -5.70
N GLY A 499 -0.23 -21.50 -6.33
CA GLY A 499 0.28 -22.86 -6.42
C GLY A 499 1.63 -22.91 -7.12
N PHE A 500 2.24 -24.08 -7.15
CA PHE A 500 3.52 -24.33 -7.79
C PHE A 500 3.38 -25.17 -9.06
N ARG A 501 4.34 -25.02 -9.96
CA ARG A 501 4.64 -25.97 -11.02
C ARG A 501 6.06 -26.48 -10.82
N GLY A 502 6.35 -27.68 -11.28
CA GLY A 502 7.70 -28.20 -11.24
C GLY A 502 7.72 -29.70 -11.35
N HIS A 503 8.72 -30.31 -10.75
CA HIS A 503 8.90 -31.74 -10.74
C HIS A 503 9.54 -32.21 -9.44
N PHE A 504 9.33 -33.47 -9.08
CA PHE A 504 10.00 -34.11 -7.97
C PHE A 504 10.35 -35.56 -8.28
N LYS A 505 11.35 -36.08 -7.57
CA LYS A 505 11.83 -37.45 -7.66
C LYS A 505 11.59 -38.19 -6.35
N ILE A 506 11.09 -39.42 -6.43
CA ILE A 506 10.84 -40.29 -5.27
C ILE A 506 11.65 -41.57 -5.39
N SER A 507 12.30 -42.00 -4.31
CA SER A 507 12.96 -43.30 -4.21
C SER A 507 11.96 -44.44 -3.96
N SER A 508 12.16 -45.61 -4.56
CA SER A 508 11.37 -46.81 -4.27
C SER A 508 11.71 -47.46 -2.93
N ILE A 509 12.81 -47.10 -2.27
CA ILE A 509 13.27 -47.72 -1.01
C ILE A 509 12.27 -47.45 0.11
N ASN A 510 11.94 -46.17 0.33
CA ASN A 510 11.08 -45.70 1.42
C ASN A 510 10.05 -44.64 0.96
N TYR A 511 9.85 -44.49 -0.34
CA TYR A 511 9.00 -43.44 -0.93
C TYR A 511 9.40 -42.02 -0.49
N ALA A 512 10.67 -41.80 -0.15
CA ALA A 512 11.20 -40.50 0.21
C ALA A 512 11.52 -39.66 -1.02
N LEU A 513 11.40 -38.35 -0.81
CA LEU A 513 11.79 -37.30 -1.74
C LEU A 513 13.31 -37.28 -1.93
N ILE A 514 13.77 -37.43 -3.17
CA ILE A 514 15.18 -37.27 -3.57
C ILE A 514 15.44 -35.82 -3.97
N SER A 515 14.52 -35.24 -4.74
CA SER A 515 14.57 -33.83 -5.08
C SER A 515 13.20 -33.28 -5.40
N ILE A 516 13.02 -31.98 -5.21
CA ILE A 516 11.84 -31.25 -5.67
C ILE A 516 12.24 -29.87 -6.18
N GLN A 517 11.60 -29.46 -7.26
CA GLN A 517 11.60 -28.09 -7.74
C GLN A 517 10.17 -27.54 -7.66
N MET A 518 9.99 -26.39 -7.02
CA MET A 518 8.74 -25.63 -6.90
C MET A 518 8.93 -24.26 -7.51
N LYS A 519 8.25 -23.99 -8.63
CA LYS A 519 8.31 -22.71 -9.34
C LYS A 519 6.93 -22.10 -9.43
N THR A 520 6.82 -20.79 -9.29
CA THR A 520 5.53 -20.13 -9.42
C THR A 520 5.10 -19.99 -10.89
N PRO A 521 3.80 -20.06 -11.22
CA PRO A 521 3.33 -19.77 -12.57
C PRO A 521 3.47 -18.28 -12.92
N LEU A 522 3.88 -17.97 -14.15
CA LEU A 522 4.03 -16.58 -14.62
C LEU A 522 2.73 -15.75 -14.50
N LYS A 523 1.58 -16.39 -14.75
CA LYS A 523 0.25 -15.75 -14.70
C LYS A 523 -0.36 -15.71 -13.30
N MET A 524 0.34 -16.24 -12.29
CA MET A 524 -0.15 -16.30 -10.92
C MET A 524 -0.48 -14.91 -10.39
N ASN A 525 -1.59 -14.81 -9.69
CA ASN A 525 -2.05 -13.60 -9.05
C ASN A 525 -1.30 -13.33 -7.74
N LEU A 526 -0.02 -12.98 -7.82
CA LEU A 526 0.83 -12.58 -6.69
C LEU A 526 1.51 -11.24 -7.00
N ASN A 527 1.46 -10.33 -6.03
CA ASN A 527 1.94 -8.96 -6.17
C ASN A 527 3.45 -8.90 -6.02
N PHE A 528 4.05 -7.93 -6.68
CA PHE A 528 5.49 -7.66 -6.65
C PHE A 528 6.42 -8.82 -7.05
N VAL A 529 5.88 -10.00 -7.37
CA VAL A 529 6.64 -11.22 -7.65
C VAL A 529 6.56 -11.54 -9.14
N LYS A 530 7.71 -11.53 -9.80
CA LYS A 530 7.86 -11.95 -11.20
C LYS A 530 8.08 -13.46 -11.29
N ASP A 531 9.07 -13.95 -10.55
CA ASP A 531 9.42 -15.36 -10.50
C ASP A 531 9.81 -15.76 -9.07
N LEU A 532 9.41 -16.95 -8.65
CA LEU A 532 9.88 -17.58 -7.42
C LEU A 532 10.15 -19.03 -7.75
N GLU A 533 11.33 -19.48 -7.39
CA GLU A 533 11.79 -20.84 -7.58
C GLU A 533 12.45 -21.33 -6.30
N PHE A 534 12.05 -22.51 -5.89
CA PHE A 534 12.63 -23.23 -4.79
C PHE A 534 13.03 -24.62 -5.27
N SER A 535 14.22 -25.06 -4.91
CA SER A 535 14.66 -26.43 -5.13
C SER A 535 15.26 -26.99 -3.87
N LYS A 536 15.01 -28.27 -3.62
CA LYS A 536 15.56 -29.01 -2.50
C LYS A 536 16.06 -30.36 -2.96
N THR A 537 17.26 -30.73 -2.56
CA THR A 537 17.86 -32.04 -2.83
C THR A 537 18.14 -32.77 -1.53
N TYR A 538 18.10 -34.10 -1.61
CA TYR A 538 18.38 -35.01 -0.53
C TYR A 538 19.43 -36.00 -0.98
N THR A 539 20.33 -36.37 -0.07
CA THR A 539 21.34 -37.40 -0.30
C THR A 539 21.09 -38.58 0.62
N LEU A 540 21.46 -39.78 0.15
CA LEU A 540 21.30 -41.01 0.90
C LEU A 540 22.48 -41.14 1.89
N ASN A 541 22.18 -41.25 3.17
CA ASN A 541 23.21 -41.48 4.20
C ASN A 541 23.60 -42.98 4.29
N ALA A 542 24.65 -43.29 5.07
CA ALA A 542 25.13 -44.66 5.29
C ALA A 542 24.10 -45.62 5.94
N GLN A 543 23.00 -45.09 6.49
CA GLN A 543 21.90 -45.86 7.09
C GLN A 543 20.71 -46.03 6.12
N ASN A 544 20.89 -45.79 4.81
CA ASN A 544 19.83 -45.80 3.79
C ASN A 544 18.66 -44.83 4.06
N LYS A 545 18.94 -43.67 4.65
CA LYS A 545 17.95 -42.60 4.89
C LYS A 545 18.32 -41.36 4.09
N TYR A 546 17.32 -40.75 3.46
CA TYR A 546 17.49 -39.48 2.75
C TYR A 546 17.53 -38.33 3.75
N VAL A 547 18.63 -37.58 3.75
CA VAL A 547 18.81 -36.35 4.54
C VAL A 547 18.92 -35.16 3.59
N PRO A 548 18.48 -33.94 4.00
CA PRO A 548 18.66 -32.75 3.18
C PRO A 548 20.12 -32.55 2.80
N GLU A 549 20.37 -32.18 1.55
CA GLU A 549 21.72 -31.90 1.03
C GLU A 549 21.85 -30.41 0.69
N SER A 550 20.87 -29.87 -0.03
CA SER A 550 20.84 -28.44 -0.35
C SER A 550 19.41 -27.90 -0.47
N ASN A 551 19.26 -26.60 -0.17
CA ASN A 551 18.09 -25.81 -0.56
C ASN A 551 18.57 -24.63 -1.43
N ASN A 552 17.93 -24.38 -2.55
CA ASN A 552 18.14 -23.15 -3.32
C ASN A 552 16.82 -22.41 -3.49
N TYR A 553 16.81 -21.13 -3.13
CA TYR A 553 15.71 -20.20 -3.30
C TYR A 553 16.15 -19.11 -4.27
N ASN A 554 15.32 -18.81 -5.25
CA ASN A 554 15.52 -17.71 -6.18
C ASN A 554 14.20 -16.94 -6.30
N GLY A 555 14.23 -15.64 -6.02
CA GLY A 555 13.08 -14.77 -6.14
C GLY A 555 13.41 -13.51 -6.91
N ILE A 556 12.59 -13.19 -7.91
CA ILE A 556 12.67 -11.95 -8.67
C ILE A 556 11.42 -11.13 -8.39
N PHE A 557 11.62 -9.90 -7.91
CA PHE A 557 10.58 -8.99 -7.48
C PHE A 557 10.56 -7.72 -8.35
N THR A 558 9.38 -7.34 -8.85
CA THR A 558 9.20 -6.16 -9.70
C THR A 558 8.02 -5.30 -9.26
N VAL A 559 8.21 -3.98 -9.25
CA VAL A 559 7.20 -3.03 -8.72
C VAL A 559 6.05 -2.80 -9.69
N PHE A 560 6.32 -2.63 -10.99
CA PHE A 560 5.32 -2.18 -11.96
C PHE A 560 4.76 -3.32 -12.81
N SER A 561 5.59 -4.16 -13.43
CA SER A 561 5.12 -5.25 -14.29
C SER A 561 5.93 -6.53 -14.14
N LYS A 562 5.27 -7.68 -14.32
CA LYS A 562 5.97 -8.98 -14.46
C LYS A 562 6.80 -9.08 -15.75
N LYS A 563 6.55 -8.18 -16.72
CA LYS A 563 7.34 -8.07 -17.96
C LYS A 563 8.60 -7.22 -17.80
N ASP A 564 8.66 -6.37 -16.77
CA ASP A 564 9.85 -5.55 -16.55
C ASP A 564 11.02 -6.45 -16.16
N GLU A 565 12.19 -6.16 -16.73
CA GLU A 565 13.45 -6.80 -16.31
C GLU A 565 14.04 -6.12 -15.07
N LYS A 566 13.61 -4.90 -14.76
CA LYS A 566 14.12 -4.12 -13.63
C LYS A 566 13.41 -4.51 -12.34
N GLY A 567 14.18 -4.91 -11.33
CA GLY A 567 13.62 -5.35 -10.06
C GLY A 567 14.64 -5.54 -8.95
N LEU A 568 14.21 -6.20 -7.88
CA LEU A 568 15.07 -6.78 -6.85
C LEU A 568 15.15 -8.28 -7.08
N TYR A 569 16.30 -8.89 -6.85
CA TYR A 569 16.39 -10.35 -6.75
C TYR A 569 16.92 -10.76 -5.39
N VAL A 570 16.55 -11.98 -5.00
CA VAL A 570 17.03 -12.66 -3.79
C VAL A 570 17.42 -14.06 -4.19
N ILE A 571 18.68 -14.44 -3.97
CA ILE A 571 19.18 -15.79 -4.15
C ILE A 571 19.65 -16.29 -2.78
N LYS A 572 19.13 -17.42 -2.33
CA LYS A 572 19.57 -18.06 -1.10
C LYS A 572 19.94 -19.51 -1.36
N LYS A 573 21.12 -19.92 -0.91
CA LYS A 573 21.63 -21.29 -1.01
C LYS A 573 21.96 -21.79 0.40
N ASP A 574 21.33 -22.88 0.82
CA ASP A 574 21.67 -23.62 2.04
C ASP A 574 22.32 -24.94 1.64
N PHE A 575 23.45 -25.28 2.25
CA PHE A 575 24.14 -26.56 2.09
C PHE A 575 24.25 -27.24 3.45
N PHE A 576 23.93 -28.53 3.48
CA PHE A 576 23.95 -29.33 4.69
C PHE A 576 25.02 -30.42 4.59
N SER A 577 25.84 -30.55 5.64
CA SER A 577 26.95 -31.49 5.66
C SER A 577 27.21 -32.05 7.06
N ASN A 578 28.16 -32.98 7.18
CA ASN A 578 28.66 -33.53 8.44
C ASN A 578 27.54 -34.10 9.35
N TYR A 579 26.60 -34.83 8.76
CA TYR A 579 25.55 -35.51 9.52
C TYR A 579 26.14 -36.59 10.44
N THR A 580 25.89 -36.48 11.74
CA THR A 580 26.20 -37.50 12.74
C THR A 580 24.92 -37.96 13.42
N PHE A 581 24.85 -39.24 13.79
CA PHE A 581 23.68 -39.88 14.40
C PHE A 581 24.05 -40.48 15.74
N ASP A 582 23.09 -40.49 16.67
CA ASP A 582 23.13 -41.27 17.93
C ASP A 582 24.09 -40.80 19.04
N GLU A 583 24.49 -39.52 19.07
CA GLU A 583 25.10 -38.89 20.26
C GLU A 583 24.06 -38.17 21.15
N PRO A 584 23.63 -38.75 22.28
CA PRO A 584 22.62 -38.11 23.13
C PRO A 584 23.22 -36.92 23.91
N ARG A 585 22.60 -35.74 23.75
CA ARG A 585 22.86 -34.57 24.61
C ARG A 585 21.87 -34.53 25.78
N LYS A 586 22.32 -34.07 26.95
CA LYS A 586 21.43 -33.85 28.12
C LYS A 586 20.35 -32.81 27.77
N LEU A 587 19.13 -32.97 28.28
CA LEU A 587 18.03 -32.02 28.05
C LEU A 587 18.39 -30.57 28.43
N SER A 588 19.21 -30.39 29.48
CA SER A 588 19.72 -29.07 29.91
C SER A 588 20.56 -28.36 28.84
N PHE A 589 21.22 -29.09 27.94
CA PHE A 589 22.01 -28.51 26.85
C PHE A 589 21.13 -27.72 25.86
N TYR A 590 19.94 -28.24 25.53
CA TYR A 590 19.00 -27.60 24.61
C TYR A 590 18.35 -26.35 25.21
N ASN A 591 18.24 -26.28 26.53
CA ASN A 591 17.68 -25.13 27.26
C ASN A 591 18.72 -24.05 27.57
N ASP A 592 20.01 -24.33 27.35
CA ASP A 592 21.05 -23.35 27.60
C ASP A 592 21.12 -22.29 26.48
N VAL A 593 20.71 -21.07 26.82
CA VAL A 593 20.76 -19.87 25.95
C VAL A 593 22.10 -19.16 26.06
N SER A 594 23.21 -19.90 26.15
CA SER A 594 24.55 -19.29 26.03
C SER A 594 24.60 -18.50 24.73
N ASP A 595 25.00 -17.23 24.86
CA ASP A 595 24.94 -16.21 23.81
C ASP A 595 25.61 -16.79 22.55
N ASP A 596 24.93 -16.70 21.40
CA ASP A 596 25.37 -17.15 20.08
C ASP A 596 26.49 -16.21 19.56
N GLN A 597 27.41 -15.82 20.45
CA GLN A 597 28.58 -15.03 20.11
C GLN A 597 29.51 -15.92 19.33
N VAL A 598 29.90 -15.42 18.15
CA VAL A 598 30.97 -15.99 17.34
C VAL A 598 32.20 -16.05 18.25
N GLY A 599 32.50 -17.22 18.79
CA GLY A 599 33.82 -17.47 19.36
C GLY A 599 34.82 -17.19 18.25
N LEU A 600 35.82 -16.36 18.53
CA LEU A 600 36.90 -16.04 17.60
C LEU A 600 37.57 -17.36 17.15
N SER A 601 37.06 -17.96 16.08
CA SER A 601 37.74 -19.01 15.36
C SER A 601 38.93 -18.35 14.67
N THR A 602 40.13 -18.84 14.95
CA THR A 602 41.36 -18.46 14.23
C THR A 602 41.35 -18.90 12.76
N LYS A 603 40.37 -19.72 12.35
CA LYS A 603 40.09 -20.09 10.95
C LYS A 603 38.81 -19.42 10.44
N ASP A 604 38.87 -18.82 9.26
CA ASP A 604 37.69 -18.29 8.56
C ASP A 604 36.89 -19.45 7.95
N VAL A 605 36.03 -20.07 8.79
CA VAL A 605 35.15 -21.19 8.43
C VAL A 605 34.26 -20.84 7.23
N ILE A 606 33.95 -19.57 7.02
CA ILE A 606 33.17 -19.12 5.86
C ILE A 606 34.00 -19.20 4.59
N ALA A 607 35.25 -18.72 4.59
CA ALA A 607 36.12 -18.78 3.43
C ALA A 607 36.45 -20.23 2.98
N GLU A 608 36.52 -21.17 3.93
CA GLU A 608 36.74 -22.60 3.65
C GLU A 608 35.54 -23.27 2.98
N ASN A 609 34.31 -22.85 3.30
CA ASN A 609 33.07 -23.47 2.81
C ASN A 609 32.39 -22.68 1.67
N ALA A 610 32.87 -21.47 1.36
CA ALA A 610 32.35 -20.67 0.25
C ALA A 610 32.88 -21.17 -1.11
N ASP A 611 31.96 -21.42 -2.04
CA ASP A 611 32.29 -21.77 -3.44
C ASP A 611 32.92 -20.59 -4.21
N ALA A 612 33.45 -20.89 -5.40
CA ALA A 612 34.11 -19.89 -6.24
C ALA A 612 33.16 -18.77 -6.70
N GLU A 613 31.89 -19.09 -6.93
CA GLU A 613 30.86 -18.13 -7.34
C GLU A 613 30.56 -17.14 -6.20
N THR A 614 30.42 -17.62 -4.97
CA THR A 614 30.15 -16.79 -3.80
C THR A 614 31.32 -15.87 -3.48
N LYS A 615 32.56 -16.35 -3.61
CA LYS A 615 33.78 -15.51 -3.47
C LYS A 615 33.85 -14.40 -4.52
N ARG A 616 33.32 -14.65 -5.73
CA ARG A 616 33.21 -13.64 -6.78
C ARG A 616 32.12 -12.61 -6.47
N ILE A 617 30.95 -13.06 -6.00
CA ILE A 617 29.84 -12.18 -5.58
C ILE A 617 30.27 -11.28 -4.43
N GLU A 618 31.00 -11.81 -3.46
CA GLU A 618 31.59 -11.04 -2.35
C GLU A 618 32.37 -9.81 -2.86
N LYS A 619 33.32 -10.02 -3.78
CA LYS A 619 34.09 -8.91 -4.37
C LYS A 619 33.19 -7.90 -5.11
N LEU A 620 32.13 -8.39 -5.77
CA LEU A 620 31.21 -7.55 -6.50
C LEU A 620 30.38 -6.66 -5.55
N VAL A 621 29.92 -7.21 -4.42
CA VAL A 621 29.20 -6.49 -3.37
C VAL A 621 30.07 -5.43 -2.71
N GLU A 622 31.35 -5.74 -2.43
CA GLU A 622 32.31 -4.77 -1.88
C GLU A 622 32.46 -3.55 -2.80
N PHE A 623 32.41 -3.78 -4.11
CA PHE A 623 32.48 -2.72 -5.12
C PHE A 623 31.18 -1.90 -5.16
N THR A 624 30.02 -2.54 -5.19
CA THR A 624 28.73 -1.89 -5.49
C THR A 624 28.11 -1.17 -4.30
N SER A 625 28.26 -1.74 -3.10
CA SER A 625 27.54 -1.35 -1.88
C SER A 625 27.85 0.07 -1.39
N ASN A 626 29.05 0.55 -1.64
CA ASN A 626 29.50 1.88 -1.22
C ASN A 626 29.21 3.01 -2.22
N THR A 627 28.59 2.68 -3.35
CA THR A 627 28.31 3.68 -4.40
C THR A 627 27.14 4.58 -4.00
N LYS A 628 27.23 5.89 -4.31
CA LYS A 628 26.15 6.87 -4.02
C LYS A 628 24.81 6.49 -4.63
N LYS A 629 24.83 5.80 -5.77
CA LYS A 629 23.63 5.39 -6.50
C LYS A 629 22.90 4.23 -5.81
N ILE A 630 23.64 3.19 -5.42
CA ILE A 630 23.08 2.05 -4.69
C ILE A 630 22.57 2.50 -3.32
N THR A 631 23.37 3.24 -2.56
CA THR A 631 22.96 3.79 -1.25
C THR A 631 21.73 4.71 -1.33
N GLY A 632 21.61 5.52 -2.39
CA GLY A 632 20.42 6.35 -2.62
C GLY A 632 19.14 5.53 -2.85
N ILE A 633 19.23 4.47 -3.67
CA ILE A 633 18.08 3.59 -3.96
C ILE A 633 17.68 2.78 -2.74
N THR A 634 18.64 2.20 -2.01
CA THR A 634 18.34 1.41 -0.82
C THR A 634 17.76 2.27 0.29
N ASN A 635 18.25 3.50 0.49
CA ASN A 635 17.65 4.46 1.42
C ASN A 635 16.21 4.86 1.03
N ALA A 636 15.93 5.03 -0.26
CA ALA A 636 14.58 5.33 -0.74
C ALA A 636 13.63 4.14 -0.52
N LEU A 637 14.07 2.92 -0.86
CA LEU A 637 13.31 1.69 -0.63
C LEU A 637 13.05 1.45 0.87
N TYR A 638 14.04 1.73 1.72
CA TYR A 638 13.87 1.67 3.17
C TYR A 638 12.88 2.71 3.69
N THR A 639 12.98 3.96 3.23
CA THR A 639 12.06 5.03 3.63
C THR A 639 10.63 4.68 3.25
N PHE A 640 10.43 4.11 2.06
CA PHE A 640 9.13 3.61 1.64
C PHE A 640 8.67 2.37 2.43
N SER A 641 9.55 1.44 2.76
CA SER A 641 9.16 0.23 3.52
C SER A 641 8.83 0.53 4.99
N GLU A 642 9.68 1.30 5.66
CA GLU A 642 9.62 1.52 7.12
C GLU A 642 8.89 2.80 7.50
N GLY A 643 8.77 3.76 6.58
CA GLY A 643 8.25 5.09 6.87
C GLY A 643 9.22 5.99 7.65
N TYR A 644 10.48 5.57 7.81
CA TYR A 644 11.52 6.34 8.48
C TYR A 644 12.68 6.60 7.52
N PHE A 645 13.25 7.80 7.57
CA PHE A 645 14.47 8.14 6.84
C PHE A 645 15.58 8.57 7.80
N ASN A 646 16.82 8.30 7.42
CA ASN A 646 18.00 8.71 8.18
C ASN A 646 18.20 10.22 8.00
N ALA A 647 18.00 11.01 9.06
CA ALA A 647 18.27 12.45 9.03
C ALA A 647 19.70 12.76 9.50
N PHE A 648 20.13 12.12 10.59
CA PHE A 648 21.46 12.22 11.16
C PHE A 648 21.99 10.84 11.56
N LYS A 649 23.28 10.72 11.80
CA LYS A 649 23.87 9.44 12.26
C LYS A 649 23.21 9.04 13.59
N GLY A 650 22.55 7.88 13.60
CA GLY A 650 21.87 7.35 14.79
C GLY A 650 20.48 7.92 15.06
N ILE A 651 19.96 8.86 14.23
CA ILE A 651 18.63 9.45 14.39
C ILE A 651 17.85 9.35 13.08
N GLN A 652 16.66 8.78 13.18
CA GLN A 652 15.71 8.66 12.09
C GLN A 652 14.49 9.54 12.34
N LEU A 653 13.95 10.13 11.27
CA LEU A 653 12.72 10.90 11.28
C LEU A 653 11.59 10.11 10.61
N GLY A 654 10.41 10.17 11.18
CA GLY A 654 9.23 9.40 10.78
C GLY A 654 8.32 9.08 11.97
N ASN A 655 7.18 8.43 11.79
CA ASN A 655 6.74 7.82 10.55
C ASN A 655 6.13 8.85 9.57
N ILE A 656 6.62 8.87 8.32
CA ILE A 656 6.12 9.76 7.25
C ILE A 656 4.64 9.52 6.91
N TYR A 657 4.12 8.31 7.15
CA TYR A 657 2.73 7.95 6.88
C TYR A 657 1.73 8.60 7.83
N SER A 658 2.20 9.06 8.99
CA SER A 658 1.39 9.72 10.01
C SER A 658 1.72 11.20 10.17
N THR A 659 2.55 11.77 9.28
CA THR A 659 3.00 13.16 9.40
C THR A 659 1.86 14.15 9.24
N VAL A 660 0.83 13.80 8.49
CA VAL A 660 -0.33 14.67 8.25
C VAL A 660 -1.60 13.95 8.64
N ALA A 661 -2.42 14.63 9.45
CA ALA A 661 -3.63 14.08 10.02
C ALA A 661 -4.70 15.17 10.22
N SER A 662 -5.94 14.76 10.50
CA SER A 662 -7.02 15.70 10.83
C SER A 662 -8.00 15.13 11.87
N ASN A 663 -8.46 15.97 12.80
CA ASN A 663 -9.55 15.66 13.73
C ASN A 663 -10.35 16.93 14.11
N GLU A 664 -11.50 16.79 14.77
CA GLU A 664 -12.37 17.94 15.08
C GLU A 664 -11.81 18.88 16.16
N ILE A 665 -10.89 18.42 16.99
CA ILE A 665 -10.30 19.21 18.07
C ILE A 665 -9.13 20.04 17.54
N GLN A 666 -8.13 19.36 16.97
CA GLN A 666 -6.88 19.94 16.48
C GLN A 666 -6.99 20.46 15.04
N GLY A 667 -8.04 20.10 14.30
CA GLY A 667 -8.14 20.35 12.87
C GLY A 667 -7.10 19.55 12.09
N PHE A 668 -6.71 20.10 10.93
CA PHE A 668 -5.48 19.69 10.27
C PHE A 668 -4.33 19.78 11.27
N ASN A 669 -3.51 18.74 11.35
CA ASN A 669 -2.39 18.69 12.28
C ASN A 669 -1.16 18.05 11.61
N PHE A 670 0.01 18.50 12.06
CA PHE A 670 1.31 18.06 11.57
C PHE A 670 2.07 17.36 12.70
N ARG A 671 2.43 16.09 12.49
CA ARG A 671 3.16 15.26 13.45
C ARG A 671 4.58 15.01 12.97
N LEU A 672 5.56 15.47 13.74
CA LEU A 672 6.97 15.17 13.55
C LEU A 672 7.39 14.10 14.55
N GLY A 673 7.77 12.92 14.06
CA GLY A 673 8.30 11.85 14.89
C GLY A 673 9.79 11.60 14.65
N PHE A 674 10.45 11.05 15.66
CA PHE A 674 11.85 10.63 15.60
C PHE A 674 12.09 9.35 16.38
N ARG A 675 13.20 8.66 16.07
CA ARG A 675 13.75 7.57 16.88
C ARG A 675 15.27 7.50 16.80
N THR A 676 15.90 7.05 17.88
CA THR A 676 17.31 6.65 17.86
C THR A 676 17.43 5.25 17.25
N TYR A 677 18.21 5.13 16.20
CA TYR A 677 18.37 3.87 15.49
C TYR A 677 19.79 3.76 14.92
N GLN A 678 20.56 2.81 15.44
CA GLN A 678 21.84 2.41 14.88
C GLN A 678 21.71 1.05 14.21
N SER A 679 21.11 0.07 14.88
CA SER A 679 20.97 -1.28 14.38
C SER A 679 19.75 -1.99 14.99
N LEU A 680 19.48 -3.22 14.51
CA LEU A 680 18.50 -4.12 15.11
C LEU A 680 18.96 -4.78 16.42
N ASN A 681 20.22 -4.57 16.80
CA ASN A 681 20.82 -5.14 18.02
C ASN A 681 20.99 -4.09 19.12
N ASP A 682 20.45 -2.88 18.93
CA ASP A 682 20.52 -1.81 19.91
C ASP A 682 19.85 -2.24 21.22
N ARG A 683 20.57 -2.11 22.33
CA ARG A 683 20.01 -2.37 23.66
C ARG A 683 19.17 -1.21 24.19
N PHE A 684 19.30 -0.03 23.60
CA PHE A 684 18.64 1.18 24.03
C PHE A 684 17.95 1.86 22.86
N ARG A 685 16.74 2.38 23.10
CA ARG A 685 16.00 3.15 22.09
C ARG A 685 15.21 4.26 22.74
N ILE A 686 15.32 5.44 22.15
CA ILE A 686 14.42 6.57 22.39
C ILE A 686 13.59 6.76 21.13
N LEU A 687 12.29 6.96 21.31
CA LEU A 687 11.38 7.35 20.24
C LEU A 687 10.43 8.42 20.77
N GLY A 688 10.01 9.33 19.92
CA GLY A 688 9.11 10.39 20.33
C GLY A 688 8.44 11.08 19.15
N PHE A 689 7.45 11.90 19.47
CA PHE A 689 6.75 12.71 18.50
C PHE A 689 6.29 14.03 19.10
N ALA A 690 6.12 15.04 18.24
CA ALA A 690 5.42 16.27 18.54
C ALA A 690 4.39 16.53 17.43
N THR A 691 3.18 16.91 17.81
CA THR A 691 2.08 17.21 16.91
C THR A 691 1.60 18.63 17.14
N TYR A 692 1.46 19.41 16.07
CA TYR A 692 0.88 20.74 16.13
C TYR A 692 -0.51 20.75 15.46
N GLY A 693 -1.53 21.16 16.20
CA GLY A 693 -2.90 21.30 15.73
C GLY A 693 -3.23 22.73 15.32
N PHE A 694 -3.58 22.95 14.05
CA PHE A 694 -3.81 24.28 13.50
C PHE A 694 -5.17 24.90 13.88
N LYS A 695 -6.15 24.12 14.34
CA LYS A 695 -7.49 24.64 14.72
C LYS A 695 -7.52 25.20 16.13
N ASN A 696 -6.87 24.53 17.08
CA ASN A 696 -6.88 24.90 18.50
C ASN A 696 -5.52 25.42 18.98
N ASN A 697 -4.54 25.61 18.07
CA ASN A 697 -3.17 26.03 18.37
C ASN A 697 -2.49 25.21 19.48
N SER A 698 -2.84 23.93 19.60
CA SER A 698 -2.30 23.04 20.63
C SER A 698 -1.07 22.28 20.15
N VAL A 699 -0.16 22.00 21.09
CA VAL A 699 0.94 21.06 20.91
C VAL A 699 0.62 19.81 21.73
N SER A 700 0.77 18.64 21.12
CA SER A 700 0.80 17.36 21.82
C SER A 700 2.11 16.64 21.55
N PHE A 701 2.57 15.82 22.49
CA PHE A 701 3.84 15.12 22.33
C PHE A 701 3.87 13.81 23.11
N GLY A 702 4.82 12.96 22.77
CA GLY A 702 5.09 11.74 23.50
C GLY A 702 6.55 11.37 23.37
N LEU A 703 7.12 10.80 24.43
CA LEU A 703 8.48 10.33 24.49
C LEU A 703 8.51 8.98 25.20
N GLU A 704 9.21 8.02 24.63
CA GLU A 704 9.43 6.71 25.21
C GLU A 704 10.92 6.36 25.13
N SER A 705 11.41 5.83 26.25
CA SER A 705 12.76 5.28 26.38
C SER A 705 12.65 3.81 26.75
N ARG A 706 13.48 2.98 26.13
CA ARG A 706 13.44 1.53 26.25
C ARG A 706 14.85 0.99 26.44
N TYR A 707 15.04 0.09 27.39
CA TYR A 707 16.33 -0.54 27.65
C TYR A 707 16.22 -2.05 27.86
N LEU A 708 17.01 -2.82 27.10
CA LEU A 708 17.16 -4.26 27.23
C LEU A 708 18.20 -4.58 28.32
N LEU A 709 17.74 -4.76 29.57
CA LEU A 709 18.57 -5.09 30.74
C LEU A 709 19.26 -6.45 30.58
N ALA A 710 18.50 -7.49 30.22
CA ALA A 710 19.02 -8.86 30.12
C ALA A 710 18.64 -9.49 28.79
N LYS A 711 19.65 -9.87 27.97
CA LYS A 711 19.42 -10.44 26.64
C LYS A 711 18.74 -11.82 26.65
N LYS A 712 19.16 -12.71 27.57
CA LYS A 712 18.73 -14.13 27.60
C LYS A 712 17.23 -14.30 27.79
N GLN A 713 16.66 -13.66 28.81
CA GLN A 713 15.23 -13.65 29.10
C GLN A 713 14.51 -12.43 28.53
N ARG A 714 15.23 -11.59 27.77
CA ARG A 714 14.76 -10.30 27.23
C ARG A 714 14.03 -9.45 28.27
N LEU A 715 14.68 -9.23 29.40
CA LEU A 715 14.16 -8.28 30.38
C LEU A 715 14.30 -6.87 29.81
N ILE A 716 13.17 -6.22 29.52
CA ILE A 716 13.08 -4.87 28.99
C ILE A 716 12.42 -3.98 30.03
N VAL A 717 12.96 -2.78 30.19
CA VAL A 717 12.34 -1.71 30.97
C VAL A 717 12.07 -0.54 30.04
N ASP A 718 10.84 -0.05 30.10
CA ASP A 718 10.39 1.08 29.32
C ASP A 718 9.83 2.16 30.25
N ALA A 719 10.09 3.41 29.91
CA ALA A 719 9.48 4.58 30.54
C ALA A 719 8.98 5.51 29.46
N ALA A 720 7.72 5.95 29.58
CA ALA A 720 7.10 6.82 28.61
C ALA A 720 6.28 7.93 29.28
N TYR A 721 6.25 9.08 28.62
CA TYR A 721 5.37 10.19 28.92
C TYR A 721 4.59 10.55 27.66
N ILE A 722 3.28 10.75 27.80
CA ILE A 722 2.38 11.09 26.71
C ILE A 722 1.50 12.25 27.16
N ASP A 723 1.44 13.30 26.34
CA ASP A 723 0.43 14.33 26.41
C ASP A 723 -0.22 14.48 25.03
N ASP A 724 -1.32 13.76 24.76
CA ASP A 724 -1.96 13.73 23.44
C ASP A 724 -3.49 13.59 23.49
N TYR A 725 -4.12 13.85 22.35
CA TYR A 725 -5.55 13.68 22.14
C TYR A 725 -5.84 12.25 21.65
N GLN A 726 -6.51 11.46 22.48
CA GLN A 726 -6.80 10.05 22.23
C GLN A 726 -8.26 9.73 22.53
N GLN A 727 -8.77 8.64 21.96
CA GLN A 727 -10.08 8.14 22.37
C GLN A 727 -9.93 7.31 23.66
N ALA A 728 -10.52 7.80 24.76
CA ALA A 728 -10.55 7.06 26.01
C ALA A 728 -11.47 5.81 25.95
N GLY A 729 -11.32 4.91 26.91
CA GLY A 729 -12.19 3.73 27.04
C GLY A 729 -12.08 2.65 25.94
N LEU A 730 -11.14 2.75 24.99
CA LEU A 730 -10.90 1.67 24.03
C LEU A 730 -10.16 0.50 24.66
N THR A 731 -10.58 -0.72 24.32
CA THR A 731 -9.86 -1.94 24.74
C THR A 731 -8.57 -2.07 23.93
N ASN A 732 -7.46 -1.64 24.53
CA ASN A 732 -6.12 -1.78 23.96
C ASN A 732 -5.34 -2.88 24.70
N PHE A 733 -4.63 -3.72 23.93
CA PHE A 733 -3.72 -4.73 24.47
C PHE A 733 -2.31 -4.15 24.61
N VAL A 734 -1.53 -4.64 25.58
CA VAL A 734 -0.15 -4.16 25.78
C VAL A 734 0.71 -4.68 24.62
N GLY A 735 1.22 -3.76 23.80
CA GLY A 735 2.12 -4.07 22.69
C GLY A 735 3.60 -3.83 23.02
N ASP A 736 4.43 -3.86 21.98
CA ASP A 736 5.86 -3.63 22.10
C ASP A 736 6.16 -2.21 22.61
N HIS A 737 5.43 -1.20 22.14
CA HIS A 737 5.60 0.21 22.51
C HIS A 737 4.50 0.68 23.45
N ILE A 738 4.82 1.68 24.28
CA ILE A 738 3.82 2.37 25.12
C ILE A 738 3.20 3.54 24.36
N LEU A 739 3.98 4.25 23.54
CA LEU A 739 3.44 5.29 22.69
C LEU A 739 2.41 4.69 21.72
N PRO A 740 1.30 5.40 21.48
CA PRO A 740 0.30 4.95 20.52
C PRO A 740 0.89 4.86 19.11
N ASP A 741 0.54 3.78 18.40
CA ASP A 741 0.90 3.63 16.99
C ASP A 741 0.13 4.64 16.16
N ALA A 742 0.87 5.50 15.46
CA ALA A 742 0.33 6.56 14.66
C ALA A 742 -0.58 6.08 13.50
N GLN A 743 -0.49 4.81 13.10
CA GLN A 743 -1.39 4.20 12.10
C GLN A 743 -2.73 3.71 12.69
N ASN A 744 -2.78 3.44 14.00
CA ASN A 744 -3.99 2.96 14.70
C ASN A 744 -4.81 4.10 15.32
N GLU A 745 -4.25 5.29 15.40
CA GLU A 745 -4.99 6.50 15.79
C GLU A 745 -5.94 6.90 14.65
N SER A 746 -7.21 7.17 14.97
CA SER A 746 -8.26 7.61 14.05
C SER A 746 -8.04 9.05 13.54
N LYS A 747 -6.87 9.30 12.97
CA LYS A 747 -6.37 10.60 12.50
C LYS A 747 -6.38 10.67 10.98
N ALA A 748 -7.23 9.86 10.34
CA ALA A 748 -7.44 9.91 8.90
C ALA A 748 -7.98 11.29 8.49
N ILE A 749 -7.46 11.81 7.38
CA ILE A 749 -7.90 13.08 6.77
C ILE A 749 -9.40 13.02 6.40
N PHE A 750 -9.94 11.82 6.15
CA PHE A 750 -11.33 11.59 5.76
C PHE A 750 -12.09 10.70 6.75
N ASN A 751 -13.10 11.28 7.40
CA ASN A 751 -13.97 10.59 8.37
C ASN A 751 -15.46 10.65 7.94
N ARG A 752 -16.23 9.62 8.27
CA ARG A 752 -17.67 9.51 7.95
C ARG A 752 -18.54 10.40 8.83
N GLY A 753 -18.09 10.73 10.05
CA GLY A 753 -18.81 11.52 11.03
C GLY A 753 -17.90 12.53 11.74
N ARG A 754 -18.50 13.36 12.59
CA ARG A 754 -17.75 14.28 13.47
C ARG A 754 -16.99 13.45 14.52
N ASN A 755 -15.69 13.68 14.64
CA ASN A 755 -14.83 13.00 15.62
C ASN A 755 -14.47 13.92 16.80
N TYR A 756 -15.47 14.28 17.61
CA TYR A 756 -15.27 15.05 18.85
C TYR A 756 -15.24 14.16 20.11
N TYR A 757 -15.30 12.83 19.95
CA TYR A 757 -15.17 11.83 21.04
C TYR A 757 -13.70 11.60 21.43
N LEU A 758 -12.95 12.69 21.56
CA LEU A 758 -11.54 12.68 21.93
C LEU A 758 -11.39 13.20 23.36
N SER A 759 -10.36 12.69 24.01
CA SER A 759 -9.96 13.03 25.36
C SER A 759 -8.53 13.55 25.33
N LYS A 760 -8.26 14.58 26.11
CA LYS A 760 -6.88 14.99 26.40
C LYS A 760 -6.36 14.03 27.47
N VAL A 761 -5.25 13.36 27.16
CA VAL A 761 -4.65 12.33 28.02
C VAL A 761 -3.22 12.75 28.33
N ASP A 762 -2.98 13.07 29.59
CA ASP A 762 -1.64 13.16 30.18
C ASP A 762 -1.36 11.85 30.90
N LYS A 763 -0.28 11.16 30.55
CA LYS A 763 0.02 9.82 31.06
C LYS A 763 1.51 9.60 31.23
N VAL A 764 1.89 9.14 32.41
CA VAL A 764 3.20 8.57 32.71
C VAL A 764 3.05 7.05 32.81
N SER A 765 3.95 6.33 32.15
CA SER A 765 3.91 4.87 32.10
C SER A 765 5.29 4.28 32.34
N ALA A 766 5.36 3.22 33.14
CA ALA A 766 6.54 2.40 33.30
C ALA A 766 6.19 0.94 33.01
N LYS A 767 6.96 0.28 32.15
CA LYS A 767 6.77 -1.13 31.80
C LYS A 767 8.02 -1.92 32.14
N ILE A 768 7.80 -3.12 32.68
CA ILE A 768 8.83 -4.15 32.79
C ILE A 768 8.27 -5.40 32.13
N SER A 769 8.97 -5.93 31.12
CA SER A 769 8.56 -7.16 30.44
C SER A 769 9.72 -8.13 30.28
N MET A 770 9.39 -9.42 30.19
CA MET A 770 10.36 -10.48 29.93
C MET A 770 9.76 -11.55 29.02
N GLU A 771 10.63 -12.20 28.26
CA GLU A 771 10.33 -13.32 27.38
C GLU A 771 11.22 -14.52 27.80
N PRO A 772 10.87 -15.25 28.87
CA PRO A 772 11.69 -16.36 29.35
C PRO A 772 11.71 -17.55 28.38
N TYR A 773 10.65 -17.70 27.58
CA TYR A 773 10.57 -18.66 26.48
C TYR A 773 10.17 -17.94 25.21
N LYS A 774 10.74 -18.36 24.08
CA LYS A 774 10.47 -17.74 22.78
C LYS A 774 8.96 -17.62 22.53
N ASN A 775 8.52 -16.41 22.18
CA ASN A 775 7.12 -16.07 21.90
C ASN A 775 6.15 -16.19 23.09
N ILE A 776 6.66 -16.27 24.32
CA ILE A 776 5.89 -16.11 25.56
C ILE A 776 6.45 -14.89 26.29
N GLU A 777 5.80 -13.76 26.13
CA GLU A 777 6.13 -12.53 26.86
C GLU A 777 5.11 -12.31 27.97
N PHE A 778 5.57 -11.86 29.13
CA PHE A 778 4.70 -11.30 30.15
C PHE A 778 5.39 -10.13 30.84
N GLY A 779 4.61 -9.30 31.50
CA GLY A 779 5.13 -8.14 32.17
C GLY A 779 4.09 -7.39 32.98
N VAL A 780 4.53 -6.28 33.56
CA VAL A 780 3.70 -5.36 34.30
C VAL A 780 3.89 -3.96 33.73
N VAL A 781 2.79 -3.25 33.52
CA VAL A 781 2.77 -1.82 33.17
C VAL A 781 2.09 -1.06 34.30
N GLY A 782 2.76 -0.06 34.88
CA GLY A 782 2.13 0.94 35.74
C GLY A 782 1.81 2.18 34.93
N ASN A 783 0.57 2.66 35.02
CA ASN A 783 0.11 3.88 34.37
C ASN A 783 -0.43 4.84 35.41
N TYR A 784 0.06 6.08 35.42
CA TYR A 784 -0.58 7.20 36.07
C TYR A 784 -1.11 8.13 34.99
N SER A 785 -2.42 8.32 34.92
CA SER A 785 -3.04 9.10 33.85
C SER A 785 -4.09 10.07 34.35
N THR A 786 -4.12 11.22 33.70
CA THR A 786 -5.16 12.23 33.78
C THR A 786 -5.93 12.21 32.46
N ILE A 787 -7.25 12.05 32.52
CA ILE A 787 -8.11 11.96 31.33
C ILE A 787 -9.25 12.96 31.48
N GLU A 788 -9.39 13.85 30.50
CA GLU A 788 -10.50 14.80 30.42
C GLU A 788 -11.01 14.91 28.99
N SER A 789 -12.23 15.44 28.81
CA SER A 789 -12.77 15.63 27.47
C SER A 789 -12.02 16.71 26.71
N ALA A 790 -11.69 16.43 25.44
CA ALA A 790 -11.08 17.42 24.55
C ALA A 790 -12.10 18.40 23.94
N ALA A 791 -13.40 18.08 24.01
CA ALA A 791 -14.49 18.97 23.63
C ALA A 791 -15.61 18.90 24.67
N PRO A 792 -15.44 19.53 25.85
CA PRO A 792 -16.42 19.46 26.95
C PRO A 792 -17.85 19.85 26.55
N ASP A 793 -17.99 20.81 25.63
CA ASP A 793 -19.29 21.28 25.12
C ASP A 793 -20.03 20.26 24.25
N LEU A 794 -19.30 19.31 23.65
CA LEU A 794 -19.83 18.31 22.70
C LEU A 794 -19.79 16.88 23.25
N PHE A 795 -18.85 16.60 24.15
CA PHE A 795 -18.61 15.28 24.73
C PHE A 795 -18.25 15.46 26.20
N SER A 796 -19.12 15.04 27.11
CA SER A 796 -18.86 15.11 28.55
C SER A 796 -18.30 13.78 29.06
N LEU A 797 -17.19 13.83 29.79
CA LEU A 797 -16.66 12.72 30.59
C LEU A 797 -16.98 12.89 32.09
N ALA A 798 -17.99 13.69 32.43
CA ALA A 798 -18.32 13.94 33.81
C ALA A 798 -18.79 12.68 34.55
N PHE A 799 -18.43 12.57 35.83
CA PHE A 799 -18.80 11.48 36.73
C PHE A 799 -18.98 12.01 38.15
N ILE A 800 -19.63 11.22 39.01
CA ILE A 800 -19.69 11.48 40.45
C ILE A 800 -18.53 10.74 41.11
N ASN A 801 -17.67 11.45 41.82
CA ASN A 801 -16.57 10.82 42.54
C ASN A 801 -17.13 9.93 43.67
N PRO A 802 -16.77 8.63 43.74
CA PRO A 802 -17.30 7.70 44.74
C PRO A 802 -16.97 8.08 46.19
N GLU A 803 -15.85 8.77 46.43
CA GLU A 803 -15.37 9.12 47.76
C GLU A 803 -15.87 10.50 48.23
N THR A 804 -15.79 11.51 47.36
CA THR A 804 -16.15 12.89 47.71
C THR A 804 -17.61 13.22 47.38
N HIS A 805 -18.29 12.39 46.59
CA HIS A 805 -19.64 12.61 46.05
C HIS A 805 -19.80 13.90 45.24
N THR A 806 -18.71 14.51 44.77
CA THR A 806 -18.72 15.70 43.92
C THR A 806 -18.81 15.34 42.44
N LEU A 807 -19.41 16.23 41.64
CA LEU A 807 -19.37 16.13 40.18
C LEU A 807 -17.99 16.56 39.68
N GLU A 808 -17.34 15.69 38.93
CA GLU A 808 -16.01 15.92 38.38
C GLU A 808 -15.96 15.60 36.89
N THR A 809 -15.08 16.28 36.14
CA THR A 809 -14.93 16.12 34.67
C THR A 809 -13.58 15.56 34.26
N LYS A 810 -12.68 15.37 35.22
CA LYS A 810 -11.29 14.95 35.05
C LYS A 810 -11.10 13.66 35.83
N THR A 811 -10.69 12.60 35.15
CA THR A 811 -10.39 11.31 35.77
C THR A 811 -8.89 11.21 36.02
N ASN A 812 -8.51 11.07 37.29
CA ASN A 812 -7.18 10.68 37.68
C ASN A 812 -7.19 9.16 37.99
N ASP A 813 -6.36 8.40 37.28
CA ASP A 813 -6.29 6.94 37.38
C ASP A 813 -4.85 6.46 37.49
N PHE A 814 -4.57 5.75 38.57
CA PHE A 814 -3.40 4.90 38.71
C PHE A 814 -3.80 3.43 38.58
N ASN A 815 -3.30 2.77 37.54
CA ASN A 815 -3.55 1.35 37.32
C ASN A 815 -2.26 0.57 37.06
N THR A 816 -2.28 -0.72 37.42
CA THR A 816 -1.29 -1.70 37.00
C THR A 816 -1.93 -2.72 36.07
N THR A 817 -1.25 -3.02 34.97
CA THR A 817 -1.65 -4.03 34.00
C THR A 817 -0.62 -5.15 34.00
N PHE A 818 -1.01 -6.33 34.49
CA PHE A 818 -0.26 -7.57 34.23
C PHE A 818 -0.71 -8.13 32.88
N PHE A 819 0.23 -8.42 31.99
CA PHE A 819 -0.09 -8.89 30.65
C PHE A 819 0.66 -10.18 30.29
N ILE A 820 0.04 -10.99 29.43
CA ILE A 820 0.63 -12.19 28.83
C ILE A 820 0.38 -12.13 27.32
N ASN A 821 1.46 -12.22 26.55
CA ASN A 821 1.45 -12.28 25.09
C ASN A 821 2.04 -13.63 24.64
N TYR A 822 1.20 -14.51 24.11
CA TYR A 822 1.61 -15.81 23.58
C TYR A 822 1.39 -15.88 22.06
N THR A 823 2.46 -16.03 21.29
CA THR A 823 2.44 -15.97 19.82
C THR A 823 3.20 -17.16 19.20
N PRO A 824 2.69 -18.40 19.38
CA PRO A 824 3.40 -19.59 18.94
C PRO A 824 3.70 -19.54 17.43
N LYS A 825 4.86 -20.06 17.03
CA LYS A 825 5.35 -20.05 15.63
C LYS A 825 5.60 -18.66 15.01
N ARG A 826 5.37 -17.56 15.74
CA ARG A 826 5.78 -16.22 15.28
C ARG A 826 7.28 -16.20 15.01
N GLU A 827 7.64 -15.73 13.83
CA GLU A 827 9.03 -15.55 13.43
C GLU A 827 9.49 -14.16 13.82
N VAL A 828 10.58 -14.11 14.57
CA VAL A 828 11.19 -12.88 15.07
C VAL A 828 12.64 -12.80 14.61
N PHE A 829 13.08 -11.60 14.24
CA PHE A 829 14.47 -11.31 13.92
C PHE A 829 14.92 -9.99 14.55
N GLY A 830 16.24 -9.87 14.75
CA GLY A 830 16.85 -8.86 15.62
C GLY A 830 17.04 -9.33 17.08
N THR A 831 18.13 -8.91 17.72
CA THR A 831 18.43 -9.25 19.13
C THR A 831 18.32 -8.06 20.09
N GLY A 832 18.06 -6.87 19.57
CA GLY A 832 17.94 -5.63 20.32
C GLY A 832 16.62 -5.48 21.06
N VAL A 833 16.38 -4.25 21.52
CA VAL A 833 15.18 -3.87 22.27
C VAL A 833 13.92 -4.00 21.40
N ASP A 834 13.98 -3.56 20.14
CA ASP A 834 12.94 -3.85 19.15
C ASP A 834 13.28 -5.12 18.37
N ARG A 835 12.24 -5.88 18.02
CA ARG A 835 12.30 -7.00 17.10
C ARG A 835 11.40 -6.74 15.90
N ASN A 836 11.73 -7.33 14.78
CA ASN A 836 10.87 -7.35 13.62
C ASN A 836 10.20 -8.73 13.50
N TYR A 837 9.07 -8.75 12.80
CA TYR A 837 8.23 -9.93 12.62
C TYR A 837 8.21 -10.35 11.15
N GLY A 838 8.47 -11.63 10.89
CA GLY A 838 8.50 -12.20 9.54
C GLY A 838 7.10 -12.54 9.03
N ILE A 839 6.64 -13.76 9.33
CA ILE A 839 5.29 -14.24 8.99
C ILE A 839 4.27 -13.67 9.98
N ARG A 840 3.19 -13.08 9.47
CA ARG A 840 2.06 -12.55 10.26
C ARG A 840 0.92 -13.56 10.48
N LEU A 841 0.92 -14.66 9.75
CA LEU A 841 -0.11 -15.70 9.83
C LEU A 841 0.26 -16.71 10.93
N HIS A 842 0.05 -16.34 12.18
CA HIS A 842 0.29 -17.19 13.34
C HIS A 842 -0.80 -17.00 14.42
N PRO A 843 -1.07 -18.01 15.26
CA PRO A 843 -1.95 -17.83 16.40
C PRO A 843 -1.37 -16.81 17.39
N SER A 844 -2.26 -16.07 18.05
CA SER A 844 -1.93 -15.06 19.04
C SER A 844 -2.95 -15.08 20.18
N LEU A 845 -2.49 -15.16 21.42
CA LEU A 845 -3.27 -15.02 22.64
C LEU A 845 -2.69 -13.87 23.46
N LEU A 846 -3.48 -12.81 23.65
CA LEU A 846 -3.11 -11.65 24.48
C LEU A 846 -4.09 -11.57 25.65
N VAL A 847 -3.56 -11.43 26.86
CA VAL A 847 -4.37 -11.34 28.08
C VAL A 847 -3.87 -10.16 28.91
N ASN A 848 -4.77 -9.26 29.29
CA ASN A 848 -4.49 -8.14 30.20
C ASN A 848 -5.36 -8.28 31.45
N PHE A 849 -4.72 -8.24 32.61
CA PHE A 849 -5.36 -8.09 33.92
C PHE A 849 -5.01 -6.71 34.47
N ILE A 850 -6.02 -5.85 34.59
CA ILE A 850 -5.85 -4.44 34.98
C ILE A 850 -6.42 -4.26 36.37
N THR A 851 -5.65 -3.65 37.28
CA THR A 851 -6.09 -3.27 38.62
C THR A 851 -5.88 -1.77 38.81
N GLY A 852 -6.95 -1.03 39.08
CA GLY A 852 -6.91 0.38 39.47
C GLY A 852 -6.88 0.53 40.99
N PHE A 853 -6.16 1.54 41.49
CA PHE A 853 -5.99 1.82 42.92
C PHE A 853 -6.44 3.25 43.22
N SER A 854 -7.30 3.45 44.22
CA SER A 854 -7.66 4.78 44.74
C SER A 854 -6.64 5.34 45.73
N ASP A 855 -5.89 4.48 46.42
CA ASP A 855 -5.05 4.89 47.56
C ASP A 855 -3.67 5.44 47.16
N PHE A 856 -3.44 5.74 45.88
CA PHE A 856 -2.14 6.18 45.36
C PHE A 856 -2.24 7.50 44.58
N GLY A 857 -1.53 8.52 45.07
CA GLY A 857 -1.54 9.85 44.45
C GLY A 857 -2.93 10.50 44.50
N GLU A 858 -3.36 11.10 43.39
CA GLU A 858 -4.71 11.64 43.23
C GLU A 858 -5.67 10.66 42.52
N SER A 859 -5.34 9.37 42.47
CA SER A 859 -6.16 8.38 41.79
C SER A 859 -7.50 8.16 42.49
N GLN A 860 -8.57 8.00 41.72
CA GLN A 860 -9.95 8.14 42.26
C GLN A 860 -10.74 6.83 42.25
N PHE A 861 -10.23 5.78 41.61
CA PHE A 861 -11.01 4.58 41.33
C PHE A 861 -10.26 3.30 41.69
N LYS A 862 -10.96 2.43 42.42
CA LYS A 862 -10.54 1.05 42.67
C LYS A 862 -11.37 0.10 41.84
N TYR A 863 -10.72 -0.60 40.89
CA TYR A 863 -11.42 -1.50 39.97
C TYR A 863 -10.53 -2.62 39.45
N GLN A 864 -11.16 -3.66 38.90
CA GLN A 864 -10.47 -4.73 38.19
C GLN A 864 -11.04 -4.91 36.78
N LYS A 865 -10.18 -5.23 35.81
CA LYS A 865 -10.57 -5.62 34.45
C LYS A 865 -9.78 -6.81 33.97
N ILE A 866 -10.42 -7.62 33.14
CA ILE A 866 -9.77 -8.66 32.33
C ILE A 866 -10.12 -8.43 30.87
N ASN A 867 -9.12 -8.42 30.00
CA ASN A 867 -9.30 -8.39 28.54
C ASN A 867 -8.53 -9.55 27.91
N ILE A 868 -9.15 -10.25 26.98
CA ILE A 868 -8.59 -11.40 26.27
C ILE A 868 -8.78 -11.19 24.77
N LEU A 869 -7.72 -11.38 23.99
CA LEU A 869 -7.77 -11.47 22.54
C LEU A 869 -7.17 -12.80 22.10
N TYR A 870 -7.92 -13.55 21.31
CA TYR A 870 -7.45 -14.77 20.67
C TYR A 870 -7.66 -14.66 19.16
N ASN A 871 -6.56 -14.74 18.41
CA ASN A 871 -6.55 -14.79 16.95
C ASN A 871 -5.89 -16.09 16.51
N HIS A 872 -6.48 -16.77 15.51
CA HIS A 872 -5.92 -18.01 14.97
C HIS A 872 -6.19 -18.12 13.48
N PRO A 873 -5.27 -17.65 12.62
CA PRO A 873 -5.40 -17.79 11.17
C PRO A 873 -5.39 -19.28 10.78
N VAL A 874 -6.43 -19.73 10.08
CA VAL A 874 -6.62 -21.11 9.63
C VAL A 874 -6.49 -21.18 8.11
N PHE A 875 -5.60 -22.05 7.64
CA PHE A 875 -5.42 -22.33 6.21
C PHE A 875 -6.46 -23.34 5.72
N VAL A 876 -7.34 -22.91 4.83
CA VAL A 876 -8.45 -23.73 4.30
C VAL A 876 -8.08 -24.26 2.91
N GLY A 877 -6.90 -24.85 2.79
CA GLY A 877 -6.35 -25.38 1.53
C GLY A 877 -6.41 -24.35 0.40
N LYS A 878 -7.02 -24.75 -0.73
CA LYS A 878 -7.20 -23.88 -1.91
C LYS A 878 -8.26 -22.78 -1.75
N PHE A 879 -9.11 -22.85 -0.71
CA PHE A 879 -10.15 -21.85 -0.48
C PHE A 879 -9.62 -20.57 0.15
N GLY A 880 -8.36 -20.57 0.61
CA GLY A 880 -7.67 -19.39 1.09
C GLY A 880 -7.41 -19.42 2.60
N VAL A 881 -7.46 -18.25 3.23
CA VAL A 881 -7.13 -18.08 4.66
C VAL A 881 -8.34 -17.52 5.40
N LEU A 882 -8.75 -18.22 6.45
CA LEU A 882 -9.75 -17.76 7.40
C LEU A 882 -9.03 -17.12 8.60
N ASP A 883 -9.32 -15.87 8.91
CA ASP A 883 -8.66 -15.11 9.98
C ASP A 883 -9.67 -14.70 11.08
N PRO A 884 -10.04 -15.63 11.98
CA PRO A 884 -10.92 -15.37 13.10
C PRO A 884 -10.18 -14.70 14.27
N THR A 885 -10.81 -13.70 14.86
CA THR A 885 -10.39 -13.05 16.11
C THR A 885 -11.56 -12.96 17.08
N ILE A 886 -11.36 -13.43 18.31
CA ILE A 886 -12.28 -13.24 19.43
C ILE A 886 -11.64 -12.25 20.40
N ILE A 887 -12.41 -11.25 20.82
CA ILE A 887 -12.03 -10.31 21.87
C ILE A 887 -13.10 -10.35 22.95
N ALA A 888 -12.71 -10.54 24.20
CA ALA A 888 -13.63 -10.52 25.33
C ALA A 888 -13.07 -9.63 26.44
N GLY A 889 -13.94 -8.93 27.15
CA GLY A 889 -13.55 -8.07 28.25
C GLY A 889 -14.58 -8.08 29.36
N LYS A 890 -14.13 -7.90 30.61
CA LYS A 890 -14.99 -7.71 31.78
C LYS A 890 -14.35 -6.73 32.77
N THR A 891 -15.14 -5.76 33.21
CA THR A 891 -14.87 -4.81 34.28
C THR A 891 -15.75 -5.17 35.47
N PHE A 892 -15.15 -5.34 36.64
CA PHE A 892 -15.84 -5.89 37.81
C PHE A 892 -16.49 -4.82 38.70
N ASN A 893 -15.97 -3.59 38.67
CA ASN A 893 -16.44 -2.47 39.50
C ASN A 893 -16.95 -1.34 38.60
N PRO A 894 -17.92 -0.53 39.05
CA PRO A 894 -18.32 0.68 38.34
C PRO A 894 -17.13 1.60 38.09
N VAL A 895 -16.99 2.08 36.85
CA VAL A 895 -15.89 2.96 36.43
C VAL A 895 -16.41 4.15 35.62
N PRO A 896 -15.71 5.29 35.62
CA PRO A 896 -16.07 6.42 34.78
C PRO A 896 -15.94 6.04 33.31
N LEU A 897 -16.62 6.78 32.43
CA LEU A 897 -16.71 6.51 31.00
C LEU A 897 -15.32 6.50 30.32
N SER A 898 -14.39 7.32 30.83
CA SER A 898 -12.98 7.36 30.43
C SER A 898 -12.26 6.02 30.61
N LEU A 899 -12.72 5.19 31.56
CA LEU A 899 -12.18 3.89 31.91
C LEU A 899 -13.10 2.73 31.49
N ALA A 900 -14.35 2.98 31.11
CA ALA A 900 -15.28 1.93 30.65
C ALA A 900 -14.81 1.30 29.33
N SER A 901 -15.32 0.11 28.99
CA SER A 901 -14.97 -0.56 27.71
C SER A 901 -15.93 -0.15 26.59
N GLY A 902 -15.49 0.78 25.76
CA GLY A 902 -16.16 1.17 24.52
C GLY A 902 -15.86 0.18 23.40
N VAL A 903 -16.86 -0.09 22.54
CA VAL A 903 -16.63 -0.86 21.32
C VAL A 903 -15.63 -0.15 20.41
N SER A 904 -14.65 -0.89 19.91
CA SER A 904 -13.70 -0.42 18.90
C SER A 904 -14.41 -0.15 17.58
N ALA A 905 -14.99 1.05 17.45
CA ALA A 905 -15.58 1.55 16.22
C ALA A 905 -14.50 2.22 15.35
N ASN A 906 -14.73 2.27 14.04
CA ASN A 906 -13.88 2.97 13.09
C ASN A 906 -14.74 3.84 12.18
N GLN A 907 -14.75 5.14 12.46
CA GLN A 907 -15.48 6.12 11.65
C GLN A 907 -14.67 6.66 10.47
N THR A 908 -13.42 6.23 10.28
CA THR A 908 -12.64 6.61 9.10
C THR A 908 -13.20 5.90 7.86
N TYR A 909 -12.93 6.45 6.66
CA TYR A 909 -13.22 5.72 5.42
C TYR A 909 -12.23 4.58 5.16
N PHE A 910 -11.15 4.50 5.94
CA PHE A 910 -10.11 3.50 5.77
C PHE A 910 -10.40 2.25 6.59
N TYR A 911 -10.04 1.08 6.05
CA TYR A 911 -10.15 -0.19 6.78
C TYR A 911 -9.21 -0.17 7.99
N ALA A 912 -9.72 -0.59 9.15
CA ALA A 912 -8.93 -0.85 10.35
C ALA A 912 -9.25 -2.25 10.90
N PRO A 913 -8.25 -3.11 11.14
CA PRO A 913 -8.45 -4.47 11.67
C PRO A 913 -9.23 -4.47 13.00
N ASN A 914 -10.00 -5.51 13.27
CA ASN A 914 -10.71 -5.70 14.56
C ASN A 914 -11.64 -4.56 15.01
N THR A 915 -12.07 -3.67 14.11
CA THR A 915 -13.00 -2.57 14.41
C THR A 915 -14.34 -2.70 13.68
N PHE A 916 -15.39 -2.08 14.20
CA PHE A 916 -16.69 -1.98 13.53
C PHE A 916 -16.75 -0.75 12.63
N ALA A 917 -17.06 -0.95 11.36
CA ALA A 917 -17.01 0.11 10.37
C ALA A 917 -18.22 1.04 10.45
N LEU A 918 -19.41 0.53 10.81
CA LEU A 918 -20.65 1.30 10.75
C LEU A 918 -21.06 1.90 12.10
N LEU A 919 -20.44 1.45 13.20
CA LEU A 919 -20.66 2.06 14.52
C LEU A 919 -20.03 3.45 14.62
N ASN A 920 -20.62 4.28 15.48
CA ASN A 920 -20.01 5.52 15.94
C ASN A 920 -19.23 5.28 17.23
N TYR A 921 -18.25 6.14 17.53
CA TYR A 921 -17.54 6.09 18.80
C TYR A 921 -18.52 6.22 19.97
N TYR A 922 -18.26 5.48 21.05
CA TYR A 922 -19.10 5.38 22.25
C TYR A 922 -20.57 5.00 22.02
N GLN A 923 -20.92 4.49 20.83
CA GLN A 923 -22.29 4.06 20.57
C GLN A 923 -22.69 2.87 21.44
N PHE A 924 -21.75 1.96 21.67
CA PHE A 924 -21.89 0.85 22.60
C PHE A 924 -20.75 0.93 23.61
N VAL A 925 -21.13 0.94 24.89
CA VAL A 925 -20.24 0.93 26.04
C VAL A 925 -20.71 -0.20 26.94
N ALA A 926 -19.80 -1.05 27.40
CA ALA A 926 -20.13 -2.20 28.21
C ALA A 926 -19.13 -2.39 29.35
N ASP A 927 -19.60 -3.03 30.42
CA ASP A 927 -18.71 -3.54 31.47
C ASP A 927 -18.20 -4.92 31.11
N GLN A 928 -19.03 -5.73 30.44
CA GLN A 928 -18.62 -7.04 29.92
C GLN A 928 -19.09 -7.23 28.49
N PHE A 929 -18.22 -7.77 27.65
CA PHE A 929 -18.51 -7.94 26.24
C PHE A 929 -17.75 -9.11 25.60
N VAL A 930 -18.29 -9.56 24.47
CA VAL A 930 -17.65 -10.46 23.53
C VAL A 930 -17.81 -9.90 22.12
N GLN A 931 -16.69 -9.82 21.41
CA GLN A 931 -16.58 -9.41 20.03
C GLN A 931 -15.97 -10.56 19.22
N PHE A 932 -16.55 -10.82 18.06
CA PHE A 932 -16.04 -11.75 17.08
C PHE A 932 -15.77 -10.99 15.77
N ASN A 933 -14.59 -11.16 15.19
CA ASN A 933 -14.23 -10.65 13.88
C ASN A 933 -13.76 -11.83 13.03
N LEU A 934 -14.17 -11.88 11.77
CA LEU A 934 -13.83 -12.93 10.84
C LEU A 934 -13.61 -12.31 9.45
N ASP A 935 -12.38 -12.41 8.97
CA ASP A 935 -12.05 -12.09 7.58
C ASP A 935 -11.68 -13.39 6.85
N HIS A 936 -12.27 -13.64 5.68
CA HIS A 936 -11.90 -14.77 4.83
C HIS A 936 -11.34 -14.28 3.50
N HIS A 937 -10.05 -14.50 3.28
CA HIS A 937 -9.34 -14.13 2.07
C HIS A 937 -9.30 -15.31 1.10
N PHE A 938 -10.08 -15.24 0.02
CA PHE A 938 -10.15 -16.30 -0.98
C PHE A 938 -8.92 -16.35 -1.90
N ASN A 939 -8.00 -15.38 -1.82
CA ASN A 939 -6.76 -15.30 -2.61
C ASN A 939 -6.95 -15.50 -4.14
N GLY A 940 -8.10 -15.09 -4.67
CA GLY A 940 -8.44 -15.19 -6.10
C GLY A 940 -9.22 -16.43 -6.49
N PHE A 941 -9.49 -17.37 -5.58
CA PHE A 941 -10.26 -18.60 -5.85
C PHE A 941 -11.59 -18.33 -6.55
N ILE A 942 -12.38 -17.35 -6.08
CA ILE A 942 -13.68 -17.03 -6.71
C ILE A 942 -13.49 -16.28 -8.03
N ILE A 943 -12.81 -15.13 -8.01
CA ILE A 943 -12.76 -14.20 -9.15
C ILE A 943 -11.98 -14.78 -10.35
N ASN A 944 -10.96 -15.62 -10.11
CA ASN A 944 -10.19 -16.25 -11.19
C ASN A 944 -11.04 -17.23 -12.03
N HIS A 945 -12.13 -17.76 -11.45
CA HIS A 945 -13.05 -18.66 -12.14
C HIS A 945 -14.15 -17.93 -12.93
N ILE A 946 -14.33 -16.62 -12.71
CA ILE A 946 -15.35 -15.84 -13.43
C ILE A 946 -14.74 -15.33 -14.76
N PRO A 947 -15.29 -15.69 -15.93
CA PRO A 947 -14.83 -15.16 -17.20
C PRO A 947 -14.85 -13.63 -17.23
N ILE A 948 -13.93 -13.01 -17.97
CA ILE A 948 -13.71 -11.54 -18.04
C ILE A 948 -13.05 -10.98 -16.77
N LEU A 949 -13.59 -11.27 -15.59
CA LEU A 949 -13.02 -10.81 -14.31
C LEU A 949 -11.70 -11.50 -13.98
N ASN A 950 -11.46 -12.71 -14.49
CA ASN A 950 -10.18 -13.42 -14.35
C ASN A 950 -8.96 -12.67 -14.94
N ARG A 951 -9.16 -11.60 -15.72
CA ARG A 951 -8.09 -10.74 -16.24
C ARG A 951 -7.77 -9.56 -15.32
N THR A 952 -8.65 -9.22 -14.38
CA THR A 952 -8.49 -8.04 -13.50
C THR A 952 -7.50 -8.29 -12.36
N LYS A 953 -7.21 -9.57 -12.05
CA LYS A 953 -6.44 -10.02 -10.87
C LYS A 953 -7.07 -9.64 -9.52
N PHE A 954 -8.33 -9.24 -9.49
CA PHE A 954 -9.01 -8.96 -8.22
C PHE A 954 -9.12 -10.22 -7.36
N ARG A 955 -9.16 -10.04 -6.04
CA ARG A 955 -9.40 -11.12 -5.09
C ARG A 955 -10.60 -10.75 -4.23
N SER A 956 -11.40 -11.74 -3.88
CA SER A 956 -12.58 -11.57 -3.02
C SER A 956 -12.21 -11.76 -1.56
N VAL A 957 -12.87 -10.99 -0.70
CA VAL A 957 -12.82 -11.11 0.76
C VAL A 957 -14.24 -11.19 1.30
N LEU A 958 -14.49 -12.05 2.28
CA LEU A 958 -15.71 -12.04 3.07
C LEU A 958 -15.38 -11.47 4.46
N LEU A 959 -16.28 -10.64 5.00
CA LEU A 959 -16.14 -10.08 6.34
C LEU A 959 -17.39 -10.36 7.16
N PHE A 960 -17.19 -10.72 8.42
CA PHE A 960 -18.25 -10.88 9.41
C PHE A 960 -17.75 -10.40 10.78
N ARG A 961 -18.52 -9.55 11.45
CA ARG A 961 -18.23 -9.06 12.79
C ARG A 961 -19.48 -9.15 13.64
N SER A 962 -19.32 -9.51 14.90
CA SER A 962 -20.43 -9.58 15.86
C SER A 962 -20.01 -9.01 17.20
N TYR A 963 -20.93 -8.31 17.87
CA TYR A 963 -20.72 -7.75 19.20
C TYR A 963 -21.92 -8.02 20.11
N MET A 964 -21.65 -8.41 21.34
CA MET A 964 -22.62 -8.52 22.41
C MET A 964 -21.98 -8.09 23.73
N GLY A 965 -22.74 -7.45 24.61
CA GLY A 965 -22.26 -7.07 25.93
C GLY A 965 -23.39 -6.68 26.87
N THR A 966 -23.02 -6.23 28.06
CA THR A 966 -23.92 -5.61 29.04
C THR A 966 -23.18 -4.53 29.82
N ILE A 967 -23.93 -3.54 30.32
CA ILE A 967 -23.43 -2.50 31.23
C ILE A 967 -24.22 -2.59 32.54
N SER A 968 -23.55 -2.39 33.67
CA SER A 968 -24.14 -2.40 35.00
C SER A 968 -24.82 -1.06 35.30
N GLN A 969 -25.84 -1.11 36.16
CA GLN A 969 -26.53 0.09 36.60
C GLN A 969 -25.58 1.01 37.40
N GLY A 970 -24.67 0.45 38.19
CA GLY A 970 -23.66 1.23 38.92
C GLY A 970 -22.76 2.06 38.00
N THR A 971 -22.30 1.50 36.87
CA THR A 971 -21.53 2.26 35.87
C THR A 971 -22.39 3.38 35.25
N ILE A 972 -23.66 3.13 34.96
CA ILE A 972 -24.57 4.16 34.43
C ILE A 972 -24.76 5.29 35.46
N ASP A 973 -25.07 4.93 36.71
CA ASP A 973 -25.38 5.87 37.79
C ASP A 973 -24.18 6.71 38.21
N LEU A 974 -22.96 6.19 38.04
CA LEU A 974 -21.71 6.90 38.29
C LEU A 974 -21.48 8.04 37.29
N ASN A 975 -21.88 7.87 36.03
CA ASN A 975 -21.52 8.77 34.95
C ASN A 975 -22.57 9.86 34.69
N ARG A 976 -22.13 11.07 34.34
CA ARG A 976 -22.94 12.24 33.95
C ARG A 976 -22.55 12.74 32.55
N SER A 977 -22.39 11.78 31.65
CA SER A 977 -22.09 12.04 30.23
C SER A 977 -23.35 12.39 29.43
N ASN A 978 -23.15 13.02 28.28
CA ASN A 978 -24.19 13.29 27.29
C ASN A 978 -24.38 12.14 26.29
N ILE A 979 -23.65 11.02 26.42
CA ILE A 979 -23.86 9.83 25.61
C ILE A 979 -25.07 9.01 26.09
N LYS A 980 -25.63 8.19 25.20
CA LYS A 980 -26.64 7.19 25.57
C LYS A 980 -25.97 5.85 25.81
N TYR A 981 -26.13 5.31 27.02
CA TYR A 981 -25.64 3.98 27.39
C TYR A 981 -26.50 2.89 26.76
N ASN A 982 -26.20 2.59 25.50
CA ASN A 982 -26.90 1.55 24.75
C ASN A 982 -26.05 0.30 24.69
N VAL A 983 -26.68 -0.85 24.93
CA VAL A 983 -26.06 -2.17 24.70
C VAL A 983 -27.05 -3.06 23.97
N PRO A 984 -26.65 -3.73 22.88
CA PRO A 984 -27.62 -4.39 22.03
C PRO A 984 -28.15 -5.68 22.69
N ARG A 985 -29.48 -5.78 22.88
CA ARG A 985 -30.16 -6.96 23.46
C ARG A 985 -30.02 -8.22 22.59
N LYS A 986 -29.88 -8.03 21.28
CA LYS A 986 -29.52 -9.07 20.30
C LYS A 986 -28.12 -8.75 19.78
N PRO A 987 -27.29 -9.73 19.39
CA PRO A 987 -25.96 -9.46 18.85
C PRO A 987 -26.01 -8.43 17.72
N TYR A 988 -25.18 -7.39 17.82
CA TYR A 988 -24.94 -6.47 16.70
C TYR A 988 -24.05 -7.19 15.69
N ILE A 989 -24.42 -7.16 14.41
CA ILE A 989 -23.70 -7.87 13.36
C ILE A 989 -23.38 -6.89 12.23
N GLU A 990 -22.12 -6.91 11.77
CA GLU A 990 -21.70 -6.38 10.48
C GLU A 990 -21.29 -7.52 9.57
N TYR A 991 -21.72 -7.50 8.31
CA TYR A 991 -21.34 -8.48 7.32
C TYR A 991 -21.14 -7.81 5.98
N GLY A 992 -20.34 -8.43 5.12
CA GLY A 992 -20.03 -7.82 3.83
C GLY A 992 -19.12 -8.64 2.95
N PHE A 993 -18.82 -8.05 1.80
CA PHE A 993 -17.83 -8.58 0.88
C PHE A 993 -16.89 -7.45 0.45
N GLY A 994 -15.64 -7.83 0.19
CA GLY A 994 -14.58 -6.95 -0.26
C GLY A 994 -13.98 -7.41 -1.57
N ILE A 995 -13.47 -6.44 -2.32
CA ILE A 995 -12.61 -6.65 -3.48
C ILE A 995 -11.25 -6.07 -3.14
N GLU A 996 -10.25 -6.93 -3.01
CA GLU A 996 -8.86 -6.53 -2.80
C GLU A 996 -8.03 -6.72 -4.07
N ASN A 997 -6.77 -6.28 -4.01
CA ASN A 997 -5.82 -6.35 -5.12
C ASN A 997 -6.17 -5.44 -6.30
N ILE A 998 -6.71 -4.26 -6.01
CA ILE A 998 -7.05 -3.22 -6.98
C ILE A 998 -5.82 -2.33 -7.21
N GLY A 999 -5.51 -2.05 -8.48
CA GLY A 999 -4.41 -1.17 -8.87
C GLY A 999 -3.90 -1.45 -10.28
N PHE A 1000 -2.70 -0.94 -10.59
CA PHE A 1000 -2.10 -1.00 -11.91
C PHE A 1000 -0.89 -1.94 -11.94
N GLY A 1001 -0.83 -2.83 -12.93
CA GLY A 1001 0.28 -3.77 -13.08
C GLY A 1001 0.43 -4.71 -11.88
N ASN A 1002 1.58 -4.65 -11.21
CA ASN A 1002 1.91 -5.35 -9.96
C ASN A 1002 1.71 -4.49 -8.70
N LEU A 1003 1.53 -3.17 -8.85
CA LEU A 1003 1.26 -2.26 -7.74
C LEU A 1003 -0.25 -2.22 -7.49
N ARG A 1004 -0.71 -3.05 -6.54
CA ARG A 1004 -2.14 -3.28 -6.28
C ARG A 1004 -2.51 -3.18 -4.80
N PRO A 1005 -2.26 -2.03 -4.16
CA PRO A 1005 -2.43 -1.89 -2.73
C PRO A 1005 -3.88 -1.67 -2.29
N LEU A 1006 -4.80 -1.39 -3.22
CA LEU A 1006 -6.16 -0.95 -2.87
C LEU A 1006 -7.10 -2.14 -2.62
N ARG A 1007 -7.94 -1.97 -1.60
CA ARG A 1007 -9.08 -2.82 -1.27
C ARG A 1007 -10.32 -1.96 -1.08
N VAL A 1008 -11.48 -2.46 -1.48
CA VAL A 1008 -12.78 -1.82 -1.28
C VAL A 1008 -13.73 -2.82 -0.64
N ASP A 1009 -14.29 -2.47 0.52
CA ASP A 1009 -15.23 -3.30 1.27
C ASP A 1009 -16.62 -2.68 1.26
N PHE A 1010 -17.64 -3.52 1.07
CA PHE A 1010 -19.05 -3.19 1.13
C PHE A 1010 -19.65 -3.88 2.36
N ILE A 1011 -20.14 -3.09 3.31
CA ILE A 1011 -20.49 -3.56 4.66
C ILE A 1011 -21.92 -3.16 4.98
N TRP A 1012 -22.69 -4.09 5.54
CA TRP A 1012 -24.05 -3.90 6.05
C TRP A 1012 -24.13 -4.24 7.54
N ASN A 1013 -25.16 -3.75 8.23
CA ASN A 1013 -25.47 -4.16 9.60
C ASN A 1013 -26.95 -4.54 9.82
N ASN A 1014 -27.23 -5.07 11.01
CA ASN A 1014 -28.56 -5.52 11.43
C ASN A 1014 -29.34 -4.52 12.31
N ILE A 1015 -28.92 -3.25 12.42
CA ILE A 1015 -29.62 -2.25 13.24
C ILE A 1015 -30.90 -1.79 12.54
N SER A 1016 -32.04 -1.87 13.24
CA SER A 1016 -33.30 -1.27 12.80
C SER A 1016 -33.33 0.24 13.09
N SER A 1017 -33.79 1.03 12.12
CA SER A 1017 -33.81 2.50 12.14
C SER A 1017 -34.72 3.10 13.21
N ASN A 1018 -35.59 2.31 13.85
CA ASN A 1018 -36.72 2.85 14.60
C ASN A 1018 -36.42 3.21 16.08
N ASN A 1019 -35.28 2.78 16.65
CA ASN A 1019 -35.07 2.89 18.11
C ASN A 1019 -33.80 3.67 18.54
N ASN A 1020 -33.03 4.28 17.64
CA ASN A 1020 -31.82 5.02 18.03
C ASN A 1020 -31.69 6.39 17.32
N PRO A 1021 -31.64 7.51 18.05
CA PRO A 1021 -31.48 8.85 17.48
C PRO A 1021 -30.06 9.13 16.95
N THR A 1022 -29.08 8.29 17.26
CA THR A 1022 -27.74 8.32 16.66
C THR A 1022 -27.71 7.38 15.45
N VAL A 1023 -27.99 7.93 14.26
CA VAL A 1023 -28.18 7.17 13.02
C VAL A 1023 -26.85 6.58 12.54
N SER A 1024 -26.55 5.36 12.98
CA SER A 1024 -25.52 4.54 12.32
C SER A 1024 -26.05 4.08 10.96
N PRO A 1025 -25.26 4.22 9.89
CA PRO A 1025 -25.71 3.87 8.56
C PRO A 1025 -25.92 2.36 8.47
N LYS A 1026 -26.94 1.93 7.72
CA LYS A 1026 -27.17 0.51 7.44
C LYS A 1026 -26.16 -0.09 6.45
N PHE A 1027 -25.46 0.77 5.71
CA PHE A 1027 -24.51 0.41 4.67
C PHE A 1027 -23.33 1.38 4.64
N GLY A 1028 -22.14 0.89 4.35
CA GLY A 1028 -20.97 1.73 4.14
C GLY A 1028 -19.92 1.08 3.23
N ILE A 1029 -19.11 1.93 2.61
CA ILE A 1029 -17.97 1.54 1.78
C ILE A 1029 -16.68 1.91 2.54
N ARG A 1030 -15.71 1.00 2.59
CA ARG A 1030 -14.40 1.24 3.21
C ARG A 1030 -13.27 0.96 2.23
N PHE A 1031 -12.18 1.71 2.37
CA PHE A 1031 -10.99 1.60 1.54
C PHE A 1031 -9.82 1.05 2.35
N GLY A 1032 -9.22 -0.05 1.92
CA GLY A 1032 -7.97 -0.56 2.50
C GLY A 1032 -6.78 -0.17 1.63
N PHE A 1033 -5.66 0.14 2.28
CA PHE A 1033 -4.37 0.25 1.62
C PHE A 1033 -3.42 -0.78 2.22
N ASN A 1034 -3.07 -1.81 1.45
CA ASN A 1034 -2.15 -2.86 1.86
C ASN A 1034 -0.95 -2.90 0.90
N THR A 1035 0.19 -2.40 1.37
CA THR A 1035 1.46 -2.42 0.62
C THR A 1035 2.23 -3.73 0.78
N THR A 1036 1.73 -4.67 1.57
CA THR A 1036 2.37 -5.97 1.79
C THR A 1036 1.98 -6.99 0.71
N PHE A 1037 2.80 -8.02 0.55
CA PHE A 1037 2.70 -9.05 -0.50
C PHE A 1037 1.38 -9.86 -0.51
#